data_AF-A0A059UBG0-F1
#
_entry.id   AF-A0A059UBG0-F1
#
_cell.length_a   1.000
_cell.length_b   1.000
_cell.length_c   1.000
_cell.angle_alpha   90.00
_cell.angle_beta   90.00
_cell.angle_gamma   90.00
#
_symmetry.space_group_name_H-M   'P 1'
#
loop_
_entity.id
_entity.type
_entity.pdbx_description
1 polymer ?
#
loop_
_entity_poly.entity_id
_entity_poly.type
_entity_poly.pdbx_seq_one_letter_code
_entity_poly.pdbx_strand_id
1 'polypeptide(L)'
;MSTNTGDSGSRMSGASSGSAKQGVRLAQTSADAKLAAVYDASNESGGSFDYTQTVEASKSDGETVPIGQVTAYLQRMQRGGYTQAFGWLLVVEEENFKVIAFSENAFEMMELSPQAVPSVDQPEILGIGTDSRQLFNAASATALEKAIRAADLNLVNPVHITTATTNKAFYAILHRIEVGVVIDFEPIDPKGNLPSTGALQSHKLAAKAINRLQSLPSGDISLLCDTVVEEVRELTGYDRVMAYKFHEDEHGEVIAEIRRADLEPFLGLHYPATDIPQASRFLFMKNRVRSIADCHSSQCKVIQADWLKQPISLAGSQIRGVHRCHLEYMENMGSIGSLVMAVITNEPEEATTTSSGGGGADSSSASMNRGRRLWGLIVCHHTVSRTIPFPLRSACEFLMQVFGLQLNMEVELANQMREKHILRTQTLLCDMLLRDAPVGIVSQSPNIMDLVKCDGAALLYNRRIWLLGTCPSEDQVRTIAQWLLDEHKDSTGLSTDSLLDAGFPAAQEIGDRVCGLAAARITPKDFLFWFRGPSAKTIKWAGAQHTPGDVDDGRKMHPRSSFQAFLEVVKTRSLPWEDAEMDAIHSLQLILRGSFQEMEGTETRTLMHSRLSDLRIQGMDELSTVANEMVRLIETATAPILAVDANGNVNGWNGKVAELTGLRVEDAMGHSLVKELVHPASEEAVERLLCLALSGEEEQNVEIKLRTWGAQKAVGESVILVVNACSSRDVTDSVVGVCFVGQDVTGEKMMMDKYTRVSGDYATIVHSPNVLIPPIFGTDEFGYTTEWNPAMVHLTGVPRLEISGKLLVGEVFGGLLKLESPDAMTKFMIVLNLAMDGQNTDKYPFAFVSRKSQREEVLLTVNKRMAADGAITGVFCFIHQASRELQDALAVQQAAEKVAEAKAKELAYIRQEIKNPLDGIMFTRSFIEHTDLNDDQKQLVETSATCEKQLRKILDDMDLNSIEEGYLELECAEFTMASVLNAVVSQGMITSSKKGLQLFCDTPPEFKSMSMFGDSARVQQVLADFLQNAIQFTPANGWVEIKAAPVSKKTLGGVQSVHLEFRVSHSGSGLPEDLQRQMYDRADAATKTQEGLGLSMCRKLVKLMGGEVAYVREAGRPFFKVDLELPLAQMTDAASTR
;
A
#
# COMPACT_ATOMS: atom_id res chain seq x y z
N MET A 1 -80.65 0.14 5.58
CA MET A 1 -80.65 0.70 6.95
C MET A 1 -79.37 0.19 7.62
N SER A 2 -78.33 0.96 7.93
CA SER A 2 -78.11 2.41 7.89
C SER A 2 -76.60 2.68 7.76
N THR A 3 -76.26 3.53 6.80
CA THR A 3 -75.20 4.58 6.77
C THR A 3 -73.82 4.30 7.41
N ASN A 4 -72.74 4.44 6.63
CA ASN A 4 -72.00 5.72 6.64
C ASN A 4 -70.97 5.84 5.50
N THR A 5 -70.82 7.10 5.10
CA THR A 5 -70.12 7.68 3.95
C THR A 5 -68.60 7.71 4.07
N GLY A 6 -67.91 7.51 2.94
CA GLY A 6 -66.47 7.72 2.81
C GLY A 6 -66.11 9.14 2.37
N ASP A 7 -64.93 9.58 2.77
CA ASP A 7 -64.17 10.63 2.08
C ASP A 7 -62.66 10.37 2.22
N SER A 8 -61.95 10.94 1.26
CA SER A 8 -60.63 10.67 0.70
C SER A 8 -59.44 11.25 1.49
N GLY A 9 -58.28 10.58 1.37
CA GLY A 9 -56.98 11.09 1.82
C GLY A 9 -55.84 10.44 1.02
N SER A 10 -55.14 11.25 0.23
CA SER A 10 -54.06 10.86 -0.70
C SER A 10 -52.81 10.33 0.02
N ARG A 11 -52.30 9.19 -0.43
CA ARG A 11 -50.95 8.68 -0.08
C ARG A 11 -49.93 9.27 -1.04
N MET A 12 -48.96 10.02 -0.50
CA MET A 12 -47.75 10.40 -1.23
C MET A 12 -46.73 9.26 -1.20
N SER A 13 -46.07 9.13 -2.35
CA SER A 13 -45.17 8.09 -2.84
C SER A 13 -43.78 8.12 -2.20
N GLY A 14 -43.24 6.93 -1.94
CA GLY A 14 -41.87 6.70 -1.47
C GLY A 14 -40.86 6.86 -2.60
N ALA A 15 -40.02 7.89 -2.49
CA ALA A 15 -38.83 8.09 -3.30
C ALA A 15 -37.76 8.79 -2.46
N SER A 16 -37.00 8.03 -1.65
CA SER A 16 -35.73 8.47 -1.02
C SER A 16 -34.98 7.38 -0.22
N SER A 17 -35.33 6.10 -0.33
CA SER A 17 -34.82 5.10 0.62
C SER A 17 -33.33 4.75 0.47
N GLY A 18 -32.63 5.17 -0.59
CA GLY A 18 -31.18 4.97 -0.75
C GLY A 18 -30.36 6.01 0.00
N SER A 19 -30.58 7.29 -0.32
CA SER A 19 -29.93 8.44 0.32
C SER A 19 -30.29 8.59 1.81
N ALA A 20 -31.54 8.32 2.20
CA ALA A 20 -31.94 8.34 3.61
C ALA A 20 -31.26 7.22 4.42
N LYS A 21 -31.05 6.04 3.83
CA LYS A 21 -30.34 4.93 4.50
C LYS A 21 -28.85 5.24 4.62
N GLN A 22 -28.22 5.88 3.64
CA GLN A 22 -26.81 6.29 3.70
C GLN A 22 -26.56 7.42 4.71
N GLY A 23 -27.51 8.36 4.83
CA GLY A 23 -27.48 9.41 5.86
C GLY A 23 -27.59 8.86 7.28
N VAL A 24 -28.42 7.85 7.53
CA VAL A 24 -28.49 7.15 8.82
C VAL A 24 -27.22 6.31 9.09
N ARG A 25 -26.62 5.71 8.05
CA ARG A 25 -25.38 4.90 8.13
C ARG A 25 -24.14 5.72 8.52
N LEU A 26 -23.89 6.84 7.85
CA LEU A 26 -22.81 7.79 8.21
C LEU A 26 -23.05 8.44 9.58
N ALA A 27 -24.32 8.63 9.96
CA ALA A 27 -24.65 9.22 11.26
C ALA A 27 -24.26 8.31 12.43
N GLN A 28 -24.37 6.98 12.30
CA GLN A 28 -24.11 6.06 13.40
C GLN A 28 -22.61 5.78 13.63
N THR A 29 -21.81 5.62 12.56
CA THR A 29 -20.34 5.53 12.68
C THR A 29 -19.72 6.85 13.15
N SER A 30 -20.20 7.99 12.61
CA SER A 30 -19.82 9.32 13.10
C SER A 30 -20.22 9.52 14.56
N ALA A 31 -21.37 8.97 15.00
CA ALA A 31 -21.80 9.03 16.40
C ALA A 31 -20.88 8.22 17.33
N ASP A 32 -20.48 7.00 16.95
CA ASP A 32 -19.58 6.16 17.75
C ASP A 32 -18.18 6.77 17.86
N ALA A 33 -17.64 7.33 16.77
CA ALA A 33 -16.37 8.05 16.78
C ALA A 33 -16.44 9.34 17.64
N LYS A 34 -17.53 10.10 17.57
CA LYS A 34 -17.79 11.27 18.43
C LYS A 34 -17.95 10.88 19.89
N LEU A 35 -18.66 9.79 20.19
CA LEU A 35 -18.82 9.24 21.54
C LEU A 35 -17.47 8.83 22.14
N ALA A 36 -16.61 8.17 21.37
CA ALA A 36 -15.26 7.82 21.78
C ALA A 36 -14.40 9.07 22.07
N ALA A 37 -14.46 10.08 21.20
CA ALA A 37 -13.73 11.34 21.40
C ALA A 37 -14.21 12.12 22.64
N VAL A 38 -15.51 12.18 22.90
CA VAL A 38 -16.05 12.85 24.10
C VAL A 38 -15.74 12.05 25.37
N TYR A 39 -15.74 10.72 25.30
CA TYR A 39 -15.31 9.86 26.40
C TYR A 39 -13.83 10.07 26.74
N ASP A 40 -12.95 10.07 25.74
CA ASP A 40 -11.51 10.32 25.91
C ASP A 40 -11.28 11.70 26.55
N ALA A 41 -11.99 12.73 26.09
CA ALA A 41 -11.93 14.08 26.69
C ALA A 41 -12.46 14.13 28.14
N SER A 42 -13.44 13.29 28.51
CA SER A 42 -13.95 13.20 29.88
C SER A 42 -12.96 12.57 30.86
N ASN A 43 -12.14 11.61 30.39
CA ASN A 43 -11.06 11.02 31.19
C ASN A 43 -9.91 12.00 31.43
N GLU A 44 -9.55 12.83 30.44
CA GLU A 44 -8.52 13.87 30.62
C GLU A 44 -8.96 14.98 31.58
N SER A 45 -10.26 15.26 31.64
CA SER A 45 -10.85 16.32 32.48
C SER A 45 -11.34 15.83 33.86
N GLY A 46 -11.32 14.51 34.12
CA GLY A 46 -11.80 13.93 35.37
C GLY A 46 -13.33 14.00 35.58
N GLY A 47 -14.09 14.31 34.54
CA GLY A 47 -15.56 14.38 34.58
C GLY A 47 -16.20 13.00 34.36
N SER A 48 -17.32 12.71 35.05
CA SER A 48 -18.08 11.48 34.79
C SER A 48 -18.72 11.53 33.40
N PHE A 49 -18.41 10.56 32.55
CA PHE A 49 -19.00 10.48 31.21
C PHE A 49 -20.51 10.17 31.27
N ASP A 50 -21.32 11.11 30.80
CA ASP A 50 -22.76 10.97 30.69
C ASP A 50 -23.16 10.73 29.21
N TYR A 51 -23.42 9.46 28.88
CA TYR A 51 -23.85 9.02 27.55
C TYR A 51 -25.15 9.69 27.09
N THR A 52 -25.97 10.22 28.01
CA THR A 52 -27.27 10.83 27.65
C THR A 52 -27.14 12.21 27.02
N GLN A 53 -26.07 12.97 27.30
CA GLN A 53 -25.91 14.34 26.83
C GLN A 53 -25.29 14.46 25.42
N THR A 54 -24.59 13.41 24.97
CA THR A 54 -23.81 13.39 23.72
C THR A 54 -24.59 12.95 22.49
N VAL A 55 -25.66 12.17 22.67
CA VAL A 55 -26.50 11.66 21.57
C VAL A 55 -27.63 12.64 21.20
N GLU A 56 -27.98 13.61 22.06
CA GLU A 56 -29.07 14.56 21.77
C GLU A 56 -28.82 15.52 20.60
N ALA A 57 -27.56 15.69 20.15
CA ALA A 57 -27.20 16.53 19.02
C ALA A 57 -27.57 15.94 17.63
N SER A 58 -28.05 14.69 17.57
CA SER A 58 -28.34 13.96 16.32
C SER A 58 -29.84 13.82 15.99
N LYS A 59 -30.72 14.54 16.71
CA LYS A 59 -32.19 14.47 16.50
C LYS A 59 -32.64 15.28 15.27
N SER A 60 -32.52 14.69 14.08
CA SER A 60 -33.44 15.00 12.97
C SER A 60 -33.85 13.71 12.27
N ASP A 61 -35.15 13.42 12.39
CA ASP A 61 -35.96 12.42 11.69
C ASP A 61 -36.02 10.97 12.21
N GLY A 62 -37.14 10.69 12.91
CA GLY A 62 -37.99 9.53 12.64
C GLY A 62 -37.68 8.19 13.31
N GLU A 63 -38.26 7.99 14.51
CA GLU A 63 -38.50 6.72 15.23
C GLU A 63 -37.32 5.77 15.52
N THR A 64 -36.76 5.88 16.74
CA THR A 64 -35.91 4.86 17.38
C THR A 64 -36.23 4.70 18.88
N VAL A 65 -35.93 3.51 19.42
CA VAL A 65 -36.14 3.07 20.82
C VAL A 65 -35.52 4.05 21.83
N PRO A 66 -36.06 4.22 23.06
CA PRO A 66 -35.57 5.21 24.00
C PRO A 66 -34.09 4.98 24.38
N ILE A 67 -33.25 5.98 24.09
CA ILE A 67 -31.81 6.13 24.40
C ILE A 67 -31.40 5.54 25.77
N GLY A 68 -32.29 5.57 26.77
CA GLY A 68 -32.05 5.01 28.11
C GLY A 68 -31.78 3.49 28.17
N GLN A 69 -32.17 2.69 27.17
CA GLN A 69 -31.98 1.23 27.22
C GLN A 69 -30.55 0.78 26.85
N VAL A 70 -29.95 1.38 25.82
CA VAL A 70 -28.55 1.12 25.41
C VAL A 70 -27.59 1.59 26.52
N THR A 71 -27.86 2.76 27.11
CA THR A 71 -27.12 3.30 28.25
C THR A 71 -27.17 2.36 29.47
N ALA A 72 -28.33 1.80 29.78
CA ALA A 72 -28.49 0.89 30.91
C ALA A 72 -27.73 -0.42 30.72
N TYR A 73 -27.65 -0.95 29.49
CA TYR A 73 -26.88 -2.16 29.19
C TYR A 73 -25.37 -1.92 29.30
N LEU A 74 -24.88 -0.82 28.73
CA LEU A 74 -23.48 -0.41 28.84
C LEU A 74 -23.07 -0.18 30.30
N GLN A 75 -23.91 0.49 31.09
CA GLN A 75 -23.68 0.66 32.53
C GLN A 75 -23.62 -0.68 33.27
N ARG A 76 -24.50 -1.65 32.96
CA ARG A 76 -24.45 -2.99 33.57
C ARG A 76 -23.16 -3.75 33.22
N MET A 77 -22.63 -3.58 32.01
CA MET A 77 -21.36 -4.21 31.62
C MET A 77 -20.16 -3.58 32.31
N GLN A 78 -20.12 -2.25 32.37
CA GLN A 78 -19.01 -1.50 32.95
C GLN A 78 -19.00 -1.61 34.48
N ARG A 79 -20.17 -1.63 35.11
CA ARG A 79 -20.35 -1.62 36.58
C ARG A 79 -21.04 -2.90 37.06
N GLY A 80 -20.64 -4.04 36.48
CA GLY A 80 -21.24 -5.35 36.77
C GLY A 80 -20.99 -5.86 38.20
N GLY A 81 -19.91 -5.40 38.85
CA GLY A 81 -19.57 -5.80 40.23
C GLY A 81 -19.04 -7.23 40.38
N TYR A 82 -18.64 -7.87 39.28
CA TYR A 82 -18.07 -9.21 39.26
C TYR A 82 -16.74 -9.25 38.49
N THR A 83 -15.86 -10.15 38.87
CA THR A 83 -14.58 -10.47 38.21
C THR A 83 -14.51 -11.96 37.85
N GLN A 84 -13.60 -12.33 36.97
CA GLN A 84 -13.27 -13.72 36.67
C GLN A 84 -12.37 -14.30 37.77
N ALA A 85 -12.47 -15.61 38.01
CA ALA A 85 -11.82 -16.26 39.15
C ALA A 85 -10.31 -16.52 38.99
N PHE A 86 -9.74 -16.38 37.78
CA PHE A 86 -8.32 -16.69 37.53
C PHE A 86 -7.34 -15.65 38.10
N GLY A 87 -7.85 -14.49 38.51
CA GLY A 87 -7.10 -13.43 39.17
C GLY A 87 -7.95 -12.80 40.28
N TRP A 88 -7.40 -11.80 40.97
CA TRP A 88 -8.11 -11.05 41.99
C TRP A 88 -7.93 -9.55 41.79
N LEU A 89 -8.82 -8.74 42.36
CA LEU A 89 -8.90 -7.31 42.11
C LEU A 89 -8.78 -6.53 43.42
N LEU A 90 -8.08 -5.40 43.36
CA LEU A 90 -7.98 -4.41 44.43
C LEU A 90 -8.21 -3.01 43.87
N VAL A 91 -8.94 -2.16 44.59
CA VAL A 91 -9.10 -0.75 44.25
C VAL A 91 -8.61 0.10 45.39
N VAL A 92 -7.76 1.07 45.08
CA VAL A 92 -7.11 1.93 46.07
C VAL A 92 -7.30 3.41 45.75
N GLU A 93 -7.36 4.25 46.78
CA GLU A 93 -7.29 5.71 46.64
C GLU A 93 -5.87 6.12 46.20
N GLU A 94 -5.76 7.05 45.24
CA GLU A 94 -4.48 7.42 44.61
C GLU A 94 -3.53 8.17 45.58
N GLU A 95 -4.06 8.95 46.52
CA GLU A 95 -3.24 9.76 47.44
C GLU A 95 -2.71 8.99 48.64
N ASN A 96 -3.53 8.13 49.25
CA ASN A 96 -3.24 7.51 50.54
C ASN A 96 -3.17 5.97 50.49
N PHE A 97 -3.37 5.37 49.31
CA PHE A 97 -3.27 3.92 49.05
C PHE A 97 -4.24 3.07 49.87
N LYS A 98 -5.31 3.66 50.42
CA LYS A 98 -6.34 2.95 51.16
C LYS A 98 -7.24 2.14 50.23
N VAL A 99 -7.55 0.91 50.65
CA VAL A 99 -8.43 0.02 49.90
C VAL A 99 -9.88 0.51 49.94
N ILE A 100 -10.47 0.69 48.76
CA ILE A 100 -11.87 1.09 48.57
C ILE A 100 -12.75 -0.11 48.23
N ALA A 101 -12.21 -1.04 47.44
CA ALA A 101 -12.90 -2.25 47.01
C ALA A 101 -11.90 -3.39 46.76
N PHE A 102 -12.35 -4.63 46.87
CA PHE A 102 -11.55 -5.82 46.55
C PHE A 102 -12.46 -6.99 46.14
N SER A 103 -11.95 -7.98 45.41
CA SER A 103 -12.72 -9.18 45.05
C SER A 103 -12.73 -10.21 46.18
N GLU A 104 -13.83 -10.94 46.33
CA GLU A 104 -14.01 -11.92 47.43
C GLU A 104 -12.94 -13.02 47.47
N ASN A 105 -12.39 -13.39 46.31
CA ASN A 105 -11.34 -14.40 46.17
C ASN A 105 -9.93 -13.90 46.55
N ALA A 106 -9.75 -12.62 46.88
CA ALA A 106 -8.46 -12.04 47.23
C ALA A 106 -7.78 -12.75 48.42
N PHE A 107 -8.56 -13.13 49.45
CA PHE A 107 -8.04 -13.83 50.63
C PHE A 107 -7.49 -15.22 50.30
N GLU A 108 -8.20 -15.97 49.45
CA GLU A 108 -7.80 -17.31 49.03
C GLU A 108 -6.56 -17.26 48.14
N MET A 109 -6.55 -16.35 47.16
CA MET A 109 -5.44 -16.20 46.21
C MET A 109 -4.14 -15.77 46.88
N MET A 110 -4.21 -14.88 47.88
CA MET A 110 -3.05 -14.48 48.68
C MET A 110 -2.67 -15.50 49.78
N GLU A 111 -3.45 -16.58 49.95
CA GLU A 111 -3.30 -17.58 51.02
C GLU A 111 -3.35 -16.95 52.44
N LEU A 112 -4.18 -15.93 52.62
CA LEU A 112 -4.38 -15.24 53.90
C LEU A 112 -5.46 -15.90 54.79
N SER A 113 -6.00 -17.05 54.38
CA SER A 113 -7.02 -17.76 55.15
C SER A 113 -6.46 -18.24 56.51
N PRO A 114 -7.15 -17.99 57.64
CA PRO A 114 -6.66 -18.41 58.95
C PRO A 114 -6.68 -19.94 59.06
N GLN A 115 -5.49 -20.54 59.01
CA GLN A 115 -5.30 -21.93 59.41
C GLN A 115 -5.38 -21.99 60.95
N ALA A 116 -6.54 -22.46 61.45
CA ALA A 116 -6.88 -22.77 62.83
C ALA A 116 -7.34 -21.60 63.74
N VAL A 117 -8.59 -21.72 64.20
CA VAL A 117 -9.29 -21.04 65.31
C VAL A 117 -9.22 -19.50 65.30
N PRO A 118 -10.36 -18.78 65.15
CA PRO A 118 -10.37 -17.32 65.26
C PRO A 118 -10.05 -16.93 66.71
N SER A 119 -8.82 -16.54 66.98
CA SER A 119 -8.47 -15.80 68.18
C SER A 119 -9.00 -14.38 68.03
N VAL A 120 -9.70 -13.89 69.05
CA VAL A 120 -10.47 -12.63 69.08
C VAL A 120 -9.63 -11.36 68.80
N ASP A 121 -8.30 -11.47 68.70
CA ASP A 121 -7.36 -10.33 68.57
C ASP A 121 -6.48 -10.34 67.30
N GLN A 122 -6.80 -11.10 66.25
CA GLN A 122 -6.07 -10.96 64.97
C GLN A 122 -6.61 -9.77 64.15
N PRO A 123 -5.77 -8.77 63.79
CA PRO A 123 -6.20 -7.67 62.93
C PRO A 123 -6.54 -8.22 61.53
N GLU A 124 -7.69 -7.83 60.99
CA GLU A 124 -8.06 -8.12 59.60
C GLU A 124 -6.97 -7.55 58.67
N ILE A 125 -6.18 -8.45 58.06
CA ILE A 125 -5.02 -8.08 57.23
C ILE A 125 -5.45 -7.33 55.96
N LEU A 126 -6.65 -7.62 55.44
CA LEU A 126 -7.26 -6.94 54.30
C LEU A 126 -8.68 -6.54 54.66
N GLY A 127 -8.96 -5.24 54.59
CA GLY A 127 -10.27 -4.66 54.82
C GLY A 127 -10.41 -3.33 54.12
N ILE A 128 -11.62 -2.78 54.10
CA ILE A 128 -11.88 -1.46 53.51
C ILE A 128 -11.22 -0.40 54.40
N GLY A 129 -10.42 0.48 53.80
CA GLY A 129 -9.64 1.51 54.49
C GLY A 129 -8.24 1.05 54.93
N THR A 130 -7.87 -0.22 54.76
CA THR A 130 -6.52 -0.73 55.01
C THR A 130 -5.53 -0.14 53.99
N ASP A 131 -4.29 0.13 54.42
CA ASP A 131 -3.22 0.57 53.52
C ASP A 131 -2.70 -0.62 52.70
N SER A 132 -2.94 -0.58 51.38
CA SER A 132 -2.59 -1.67 50.46
C SER A 132 -1.09 -2.01 50.45
N ARG A 133 -0.22 -1.07 50.82
CA ARG A 133 1.24 -1.27 50.84
C ARG A 133 1.68 -2.30 51.87
N GLN A 134 0.86 -2.53 52.91
CA GLN A 134 1.15 -3.54 53.94
C GLN A 134 0.97 -4.98 53.43
N LEU A 135 0.27 -5.17 52.32
CA LEU A 135 0.02 -6.48 51.72
C LEU A 135 1.24 -7.03 50.96
N PHE A 136 2.17 -6.16 50.58
CA PHE A 136 3.29 -6.47 49.71
C PHE A 136 4.63 -6.23 50.40
N ASN A 137 5.70 -6.90 49.94
CA ASN A 137 7.03 -6.62 50.48
C ASN A 137 7.48 -5.19 50.13
N ALA A 138 8.50 -4.70 50.84
CA ALA A 138 8.95 -3.30 50.70
C ALA A 138 9.30 -2.92 49.25
N ALA A 139 9.96 -3.81 48.50
CA ALA A 139 10.31 -3.57 47.11
C ALA A 139 9.08 -3.45 46.20
N SER A 140 8.10 -4.35 46.36
CA SER A 140 6.85 -4.34 45.60
C SER A 140 5.98 -3.14 45.96
N ALA A 141 5.95 -2.74 47.23
CA ALA A 141 5.24 -1.54 47.66
C ALA A 141 5.83 -0.28 47.01
N THR A 142 7.16 -0.13 46.98
CA THR A 142 7.83 0.98 46.29
C THR A 142 7.57 0.95 44.77
N ALA A 143 7.58 -0.24 44.15
CA ALA A 143 7.28 -0.39 42.73
C ALA A 143 5.84 0.03 42.41
N LEU A 144 4.87 -0.37 43.24
CA LEU A 144 3.46 0.00 43.08
C LEU A 144 3.23 1.50 43.27
N GLU A 145 3.87 2.12 44.28
CA GLU A 145 3.82 3.57 44.48
C GLU A 145 4.39 4.34 43.28
N LYS A 146 5.51 3.86 42.72
CA LYS A 146 6.11 4.44 41.51
C LYS A 146 5.18 4.31 40.31
N ALA A 147 4.54 3.14 40.14
CA ALA A 147 3.64 2.87 39.02
C ALA A 147 2.36 3.71 39.08
N ILE A 148 1.73 3.83 40.26
CA ILE A 148 0.50 4.64 40.44
C ILE A 148 0.76 6.12 40.14
N ARG A 149 1.98 6.62 40.35
CA ARG A 149 2.37 8.01 40.03
C ARG A 149 2.75 8.25 38.57
N ALA A 150 2.85 7.21 37.73
CA ALA A 150 3.21 7.36 36.33
C ALA A 150 2.12 8.08 35.53
N ALA A 151 2.49 8.92 34.55
CA ALA A 151 1.52 9.68 33.76
C ALA A 151 0.58 8.74 32.96
N ASP A 152 1.14 7.72 32.32
CA ASP A 152 0.39 6.68 31.60
C ASP A 152 0.63 5.30 32.23
N LEU A 153 -0.44 4.69 32.74
CA LEU A 153 -0.37 3.38 33.40
C LEU A 153 -0.17 2.23 32.41
N ASN A 154 -0.60 2.37 31.16
CA ASN A 154 -0.52 1.28 30.18
C ASN A 154 0.93 0.91 29.85
N LEU A 155 1.84 1.88 29.91
CA LEU A 155 3.25 1.68 29.57
C LEU A 155 4.05 1.04 30.72
N VAL A 156 3.63 1.25 31.97
CA VAL A 156 4.25 0.61 33.15
C VAL A 156 3.68 -0.78 33.44
N ASN A 157 2.52 -1.11 32.87
CA ASN A 157 1.93 -2.43 33.00
C ASN A 157 2.72 -3.49 32.19
N PRO A 158 2.90 -4.71 32.71
CA PRO A 158 2.57 -5.15 34.06
C PRO A 158 3.68 -4.82 35.06
N VAL A 159 3.30 -4.60 36.32
CA VAL A 159 4.23 -4.43 37.45
C VAL A 159 4.36 -5.76 38.19
N HIS A 160 5.59 -6.21 38.45
CA HIS A 160 5.82 -7.42 39.24
C HIS A 160 5.68 -7.13 40.73
N ILE A 161 4.78 -7.82 41.41
CA ILE A 161 4.56 -7.67 42.85
C ILE A 161 4.65 -9.00 43.58
N THR A 162 5.09 -8.95 44.83
CA THR A 162 5.20 -10.11 45.71
C THR A 162 4.57 -9.81 47.06
N THR A 163 3.75 -10.75 47.51
CA THR A 163 3.03 -10.65 48.80
C THR A 163 4.00 -10.74 49.97
N ALA A 164 3.75 -9.95 51.02
CA ALA A 164 4.65 -9.88 52.18
C ALA A 164 4.66 -11.18 53.02
N THR A 165 3.51 -11.84 53.13
CA THR A 165 3.29 -13.00 54.01
C THR A 165 3.65 -14.32 53.35
N THR A 166 3.26 -14.52 52.08
CA THR A 166 3.37 -15.81 51.39
C THR A 166 4.43 -15.81 50.28
N ASN A 167 5.03 -14.66 49.96
CA ASN A 167 6.01 -14.48 48.87
C ASN A 167 5.51 -14.97 47.50
N LYS A 168 4.18 -15.09 47.32
CA LYS A 168 3.58 -15.35 46.01
C LYS A 168 3.75 -14.14 45.10
N ALA A 169 4.12 -14.40 43.85
CA ALA A 169 4.34 -13.39 42.83
C ALA A 169 3.11 -13.24 41.92
N PHE A 170 2.76 -11.99 41.63
CA PHE A 170 1.65 -11.63 40.76
C PHE A 170 2.09 -10.56 39.76
N TYR A 171 1.47 -10.55 38.58
CA TYR A 171 1.43 -9.36 37.74
C TYR A 171 0.34 -8.43 38.27
N ALA A 172 0.69 -7.18 38.53
CA ALA A 172 -0.26 -6.10 38.79
C ALA A 172 -0.49 -5.31 37.50
N ILE A 173 -1.76 -5.21 37.10
CA ILE A 173 -2.20 -4.42 35.95
C ILE A 173 -3.06 -3.27 36.48
N LEU A 174 -2.59 -2.04 36.27
CA LEU A 174 -3.18 -0.84 36.87
C LEU A 174 -4.02 -0.06 35.85
N HIS A 175 -5.19 0.41 36.29
CA HIS A 175 -6.10 1.24 35.51
C HIS A 175 -6.73 2.34 36.38
N ARG A 176 -6.66 3.60 35.94
CA ARG A 176 -7.31 4.74 36.65
C ARG A 176 -8.82 4.75 36.41
N ILE A 177 -9.57 5.04 37.47
CA ILE A 177 -11.03 5.22 37.47
C ILE A 177 -11.42 6.46 38.29
N GLU A 178 -12.69 6.88 38.20
CA GLU A 178 -13.24 8.08 38.87
C GLU A 178 -12.94 8.17 40.38
N VAL A 179 -12.84 7.02 41.06
CA VAL A 179 -12.71 6.94 42.53
C VAL A 179 -11.31 6.51 43.00
N GLY A 180 -10.37 6.23 42.09
CA GLY A 180 -9.03 5.74 42.43
C GLY A 180 -8.41 4.87 41.34
N VAL A 181 -7.57 3.91 41.73
CA VAL A 181 -6.87 3.00 40.81
C VAL A 181 -7.34 1.57 41.03
N VAL A 182 -7.81 0.92 39.96
CA VAL A 182 -8.09 -0.52 39.91
C VAL A 182 -6.81 -1.25 39.59
N ILE A 183 -6.50 -2.29 40.35
CA ILE A 183 -5.34 -3.15 40.20
C ILE A 183 -5.82 -4.58 40.04
N ASP A 184 -5.63 -5.15 38.85
CA ASP A 184 -5.86 -6.56 38.59
C ASP A 184 -4.58 -7.34 38.91
N PHE A 185 -4.71 -8.40 39.69
CA PHE A 185 -3.61 -9.27 40.08
C PHE A 185 -3.77 -10.66 39.46
N GLU A 186 -2.77 -11.06 38.69
CA GLU A 186 -2.73 -12.37 38.03
C GLU A 186 -1.54 -13.19 38.54
N PRO A 187 -1.74 -14.46 38.91
CA PRO A 187 -0.67 -15.29 39.46
C PRO A 187 0.41 -15.56 38.40
N ILE A 188 1.67 -15.48 38.82
CA ILE A 188 2.82 -15.83 37.96
C ILE A 188 3.14 -17.31 38.15
N ASP A 189 3.12 -18.09 37.06
CA ASP A 189 3.52 -19.50 37.10
C ASP A 189 5.05 -19.59 37.33
N PRO A 190 5.52 -20.19 38.44
CA PRO A 190 6.95 -20.35 38.72
C PRO A 190 7.70 -21.23 37.71
N LYS A 191 6.98 -21.99 36.86
CA LYS A 191 7.58 -22.81 35.78
C LYS A 191 7.64 -22.09 34.44
N GLY A 192 6.97 -20.94 34.30
CA GLY A 192 6.93 -20.14 33.07
C GLY A 192 8.19 -19.29 32.91
N ASN A 193 8.83 -19.37 31.75
CA ASN A 193 10.17 -18.83 31.53
C ASN A 193 10.23 -17.31 31.23
N LEU A 194 9.24 -16.51 31.62
CA LEU A 194 9.16 -15.11 31.18
C LEU A 194 8.76 -14.10 32.27
N PRO A 195 9.70 -13.66 33.14
CA PRO A 195 9.51 -12.46 33.93
C PRO A 195 9.68 -11.20 33.07
N SER A 196 8.72 -10.92 32.17
CA SER A 196 8.65 -9.64 31.45
C SER A 196 7.95 -8.60 32.32
N THR A 197 8.65 -7.51 32.66
CA THR A 197 8.10 -6.37 33.43
C THR A 197 8.03 -5.15 32.52
N GLY A 198 6.88 -4.48 32.47
CA GLY A 198 6.62 -3.32 31.61
C GLY A 198 6.26 -3.66 30.15
N ALA A 199 5.76 -2.64 29.43
CA ALA A 199 5.22 -2.80 28.09
C ALA A 199 6.31 -3.17 27.04
N LEU A 200 7.49 -2.54 27.09
CA LEU A 200 8.55 -2.76 26.10
C LEU A 200 9.04 -4.21 26.08
N GLN A 201 9.23 -4.81 27.27
CA GLN A 201 9.63 -6.21 27.41
C GLN A 201 8.53 -7.18 26.97
N SER A 202 7.26 -6.79 27.15
CA SER A 202 6.12 -7.55 26.66
C SER A 202 6.06 -7.50 25.14
N HIS A 203 6.27 -6.33 24.53
CA HIS A 203 6.20 -6.13 23.07
C HIS A 203 7.30 -6.86 22.32
N LYS A 204 8.47 -7.10 22.93
CA LYS A 204 9.55 -7.91 22.35
C LYS A 204 9.07 -9.29 21.90
N LEU A 205 8.08 -9.88 22.57
CA LEU A 205 7.48 -11.16 22.18
C LEU A 205 6.83 -11.13 20.80
N ALA A 206 6.36 -9.97 20.35
CA ALA A 206 5.72 -9.79 19.04
C ALA A 206 6.71 -9.37 17.93
N ALA A 207 8.00 -9.14 18.25
CA ALA A 207 8.96 -8.59 17.29
C ALA A 207 9.12 -9.45 16.02
N LYS A 208 9.17 -10.78 16.17
CA LYS A 208 9.21 -11.74 15.03
C LYS A 208 7.97 -11.60 14.14
N ALA A 209 6.78 -11.57 14.74
CA ALA A 209 5.50 -11.45 14.03
C ALA A 209 5.39 -10.10 13.29
N ILE A 210 5.81 -9.02 13.95
CA ILE A 210 5.83 -7.66 13.38
C ILE A 210 6.72 -7.60 12.15
N ASN A 211 7.94 -8.14 12.22
CA ASN A 211 8.85 -8.20 11.08
C ASN A 211 8.24 -8.94 9.90
N ARG A 212 7.59 -10.08 10.15
CA ARG A 212 6.91 -10.84 9.09
C ARG A 212 5.79 -10.01 8.45
N LEU A 213 4.94 -9.36 9.25
CA LEU A 213 3.88 -8.48 8.75
C LEU A 213 4.41 -7.33 7.88
N GLN A 214 5.49 -6.67 8.31
CA GLN A 214 6.09 -5.53 7.60
C GLN A 214 6.82 -5.94 6.31
N SER A 215 7.24 -7.21 6.20
CA SER A 215 7.90 -7.74 5.01
C SER A 215 6.96 -8.17 3.89
N LEU A 216 5.65 -8.15 4.12
CA LEU A 216 4.65 -8.56 3.12
C LEU A 216 4.55 -7.53 1.98
N PRO A 217 4.35 -7.99 0.72
CA PRO A 217 4.09 -7.09 -0.40
C PRO A 217 2.76 -6.36 -0.20
N SER A 218 2.70 -5.08 -0.59
CA SER A 218 1.47 -4.31 -0.52
C SER A 218 0.47 -4.70 -1.61
N GLY A 219 -0.82 -4.50 -1.34
CA GLY A 219 -1.92 -4.73 -2.28
C GLY A 219 -2.79 -5.95 -2.00
N ASP A 220 -2.55 -6.70 -0.91
CA ASP A 220 -3.31 -7.90 -0.57
C ASP A 220 -3.72 -7.95 0.92
N ILE A 221 -4.93 -7.48 1.21
CA ILE A 221 -5.53 -7.53 2.55
C ILE A 221 -5.77 -8.98 3.01
N SER A 222 -6.02 -9.92 2.08
CA SER A 222 -6.30 -11.32 2.45
C SER A 222 -5.04 -11.99 3.01
N LEU A 223 -3.90 -11.83 2.32
CA LEU A 223 -2.61 -12.32 2.76
C LEU A 223 -2.19 -11.71 4.12
N LEU A 224 -2.48 -10.42 4.31
CA LEU A 224 -2.22 -9.74 5.58
C LEU A 224 -3.05 -10.35 6.73
N CYS A 225 -4.33 -10.62 6.50
CA CYS A 225 -5.21 -11.26 7.49
C CYS A 225 -4.78 -12.70 7.81
N ASP A 226 -4.43 -13.49 6.79
CA ASP A 226 -3.95 -14.86 6.94
C ASP A 226 -2.65 -14.91 7.76
N THR A 227 -1.70 -14.04 7.46
CA THR A 227 -0.43 -13.97 8.19
C THR A 227 -0.64 -13.59 9.66
N VAL A 228 -1.56 -12.67 9.96
CA VAL A 228 -1.86 -12.28 11.35
C VAL A 228 -2.47 -13.42 12.15
N VAL A 229 -3.44 -14.16 11.59
CA VAL A 229 -4.06 -15.26 12.33
C VAL A 229 -3.06 -16.39 12.60
N GLU A 230 -2.12 -16.63 11.68
CA GLU A 230 -1.01 -17.57 11.88
C GLU A 230 -0.09 -17.16 13.04
N GLU A 231 0.40 -15.91 13.02
CA GLU A 231 1.31 -15.39 14.05
C GLU A 231 0.64 -15.36 15.42
N VAL A 232 -0.62 -14.92 15.50
CA VAL A 232 -1.39 -14.92 16.75
C VAL A 232 -1.58 -16.34 17.27
N ARG A 233 -1.79 -17.33 16.40
CA ARG A 233 -1.90 -18.74 16.83
C ARG A 233 -0.56 -19.28 17.34
N GLU A 234 0.54 -18.97 16.67
CA GLU A 234 1.89 -19.37 17.12
C GLU A 234 2.23 -18.75 18.48
N LEU A 235 1.90 -17.47 18.68
CA LEU A 235 2.14 -16.75 19.93
C LEU A 235 1.27 -17.27 21.08
N THR A 236 -0.02 -17.49 20.85
CA THR A 236 -0.99 -17.74 21.92
C THR A 236 -1.31 -19.22 22.16
N GLY A 237 -1.11 -20.07 21.15
CA GLY A 237 -1.41 -21.50 21.19
C GLY A 237 -2.89 -21.83 21.33
N TYR A 238 -3.79 -20.93 20.94
CA TYR A 238 -5.23 -21.22 20.89
C TYR A 238 -5.56 -22.25 19.80
N ASP A 239 -6.70 -22.95 19.96
CA ASP A 239 -7.06 -24.03 19.04
C ASP A 239 -7.52 -23.48 17.68
N ARG A 240 -8.18 -22.32 17.70
CA ARG A 240 -8.68 -21.59 16.54
C ARG A 240 -8.38 -20.11 16.72
N VAL A 241 -7.92 -19.46 15.65
CA VAL A 241 -7.75 -18.00 15.55
C VAL A 241 -8.38 -17.56 14.24
N MET A 242 -9.19 -16.51 14.29
CA MET A 242 -9.94 -16.02 13.14
C MET A 242 -9.96 -14.50 13.08
N ALA A 243 -9.89 -13.95 11.87
CA ALA A 243 -10.12 -12.54 11.60
C ALA A 243 -11.59 -12.31 11.26
N TYR A 244 -12.26 -11.53 12.10
CA TYR A 244 -13.67 -11.20 12.02
C TYR A 244 -13.82 -9.74 11.57
N LYS A 245 -14.30 -9.51 10.36
CA LYS A 245 -14.46 -8.17 9.77
C LYS A 245 -15.89 -7.69 9.95
N PHE A 246 -16.07 -6.43 10.37
CA PHE A 246 -17.39 -5.78 10.34
C PHE A 246 -17.66 -5.19 8.95
N HIS A 247 -18.87 -5.44 8.44
CA HIS A 247 -19.39 -4.81 7.22
C HIS A 247 -20.09 -3.49 7.54
N GLU A 248 -20.56 -2.77 6.53
CA GLU A 248 -21.19 -1.45 6.68
C GLU A 248 -22.50 -1.47 7.48
N ASP A 249 -23.22 -2.59 7.47
CA ASP A 249 -24.41 -2.88 8.28
C ASP A 249 -24.06 -3.51 9.63
N GLU A 250 -22.78 -3.52 10.01
CA GLU A 250 -22.24 -3.96 11.29
C GLU A 250 -22.46 -5.45 11.63
N HIS A 251 -23.00 -6.23 10.69
CA HIS A 251 -22.84 -7.68 10.72
C HIS A 251 -21.36 -8.01 10.48
N GLY A 252 -20.92 -9.20 10.89
CA GLY A 252 -19.53 -9.57 10.64
C GLY A 252 -19.34 -10.90 9.96
N GLU A 253 -18.15 -11.04 9.39
CA GLU A 253 -17.73 -12.16 8.56
C GLU A 253 -16.36 -12.64 8.99
N VAL A 254 -16.18 -13.97 9.02
CA VAL A 254 -14.85 -14.58 9.21
C VAL A 254 -14.12 -14.61 7.87
N ILE A 255 -13.16 -13.70 7.69
CA ILE A 255 -12.41 -13.53 6.42
C ILE A 255 -11.11 -14.32 6.35
N ALA A 256 -10.53 -14.68 7.50
CA ALA A 256 -9.33 -15.52 7.62
C ALA A 256 -9.45 -16.41 8.85
N GLU A 257 -8.94 -17.64 8.78
CA GLU A 257 -9.02 -18.61 9.88
C GLU A 257 -7.84 -19.59 9.85
N ILE A 258 -7.25 -19.82 11.02
CA ILE A 258 -6.38 -20.97 11.28
C ILE A 258 -6.90 -21.76 12.48
N ARG A 259 -6.92 -23.08 12.37
CA ARG A 259 -7.50 -23.96 13.41
C ARG A 259 -6.78 -25.29 13.53
N ARG A 260 -7.02 -25.98 14.64
CA ARG A 260 -6.73 -27.40 14.81
C ARG A 260 -7.56 -28.22 13.81
N ALA A 261 -6.94 -29.25 13.23
CA ALA A 261 -7.47 -29.95 12.05
C ALA A 261 -8.83 -30.65 12.29
N ASP A 262 -9.12 -31.05 13.54
CA ASP A 262 -10.33 -31.74 13.99
C ASP A 262 -11.57 -30.84 14.15
N LEU A 263 -11.40 -29.52 14.21
CA LEU A 263 -12.52 -28.59 14.43
C LEU A 263 -13.27 -28.26 13.13
N GLU A 264 -14.55 -27.91 13.19
CA GLU A 264 -15.29 -27.47 11.99
C GLU A 264 -14.85 -26.07 11.55
N PRO A 265 -14.64 -25.79 10.25
CA PRO A 265 -14.20 -24.47 9.77
C PRO A 265 -15.31 -23.42 9.89
N PHE A 266 -14.97 -22.20 10.33
CA PHE A 266 -15.87 -21.04 10.34
C PHE A 266 -15.56 -20.02 9.25
N LEU A 267 -14.52 -20.26 8.44
CA LEU A 267 -14.16 -19.40 7.31
C LEU A 267 -15.35 -19.12 6.37
N GLY A 268 -15.60 -17.84 6.11
CA GLY A 268 -16.69 -17.34 5.26
C GLY A 268 -18.07 -17.36 5.89
N LEU A 269 -18.20 -17.63 7.21
CA LEU A 269 -19.47 -17.53 7.91
C LEU A 269 -19.78 -16.08 8.30
N HIS A 270 -21.03 -15.67 8.06
CA HIS A 270 -21.60 -14.39 8.47
C HIS A 270 -22.41 -14.52 9.76
N TYR A 271 -22.33 -13.48 10.58
CA TYR A 271 -22.97 -13.37 11.89
C TYR A 271 -23.73 -12.04 11.98
N PRO A 272 -24.98 -12.03 12.51
CA PRO A 272 -25.77 -10.81 12.65
C PRO A 272 -25.11 -9.76 13.56
N ALA A 273 -25.39 -8.48 13.30
CA ALA A 273 -24.88 -7.37 14.11
C ALA A 273 -25.24 -7.46 15.61
N THR A 274 -26.36 -8.12 15.94
CA THR A 274 -26.83 -8.32 17.32
C THR A 274 -25.98 -9.29 18.14
N ASP A 275 -25.17 -10.15 17.49
CA ASP A 275 -24.28 -11.09 18.19
C ASP A 275 -23.17 -10.31 18.95
N ILE A 276 -22.79 -9.11 18.47
CA ILE A 276 -21.89 -8.18 19.15
C ILE A 276 -22.59 -6.81 19.28
N PRO A 277 -23.33 -6.58 20.38
CA PRO A 277 -24.09 -5.35 20.60
C PRO A 277 -23.23 -4.09 20.49
N GLN A 278 -23.84 -2.96 20.12
CA GLN A 278 -23.13 -1.68 19.93
C GLN A 278 -22.33 -1.28 21.18
N ALA A 279 -22.91 -1.48 22.37
CA ALA A 279 -22.23 -1.22 23.65
C ALA A 279 -20.93 -2.03 23.84
N SER A 280 -20.87 -3.26 23.32
CA SER A 280 -19.67 -4.10 23.36
C SER A 280 -18.63 -3.64 22.35
N ARG A 281 -19.05 -3.26 21.13
CA ARG A 281 -18.15 -2.68 20.12
C ARG A 281 -17.47 -1.41 20.63
N PHE A 282 -18.22 -0.52 21.28
CA PHE A 282 -17.66 0.66 21.94
C PHE A 282 -16.64 0.29 23.02
N LEU A 283 -16.92 -0.74 23.84
CA LEU A 283 -15.98 -1.16 24.88
C LEU A 283 -14.68 -1.75 24.29
N PHE A 284 -14.72 -2.38 23.12
CA PHE A 284 -13.53 -2.86 22.41
C PHE A 284 -12.64 -1.73 21.88
N MET A 285 -13.22 -0.56 21.58
CA MET A 285 -12.42 0.62 21.22
C MET A 285 -11.58 1.14 22.40
N LYS A 286 -12.10 0.99 23.63
CA LYS A 286 -11.39 1.36 24.86
C LYS A 286 -10.44 0.25 25.33
N ASN A 287 -10.98 -0.95 25.54
CA ASN A 287 -10.26 -2.13 25.98
C ASN A 287 -9.99 -3.03 24.77
N ARG A 288 -8.81 -2.84 24.18
CA ARG A 288 -8.43 -3.48 22.91
C ARG A 288 -8.24 -4.98 23.01
N VAL A 289 -8.02 -5.52 24.22
CA VAL A 289 -7.88 -6.95 24.45
C VAL A 289 -8.82 -7.40 25.54
N ARG A 290 -9.48 -8.53 25.31
CA ARG A 290 -10.39 -9.17 26.25
C ARG A 290 -10.14 -10.67 26.30
N SER A 291 -9.85 -11.20 27.48
CA SER A 291 -9.71 -12.64 27.68
C SER A 291 -10.82 -13.18 28.60
N ILE A 292 -11.31 -14.38 28.26
CA ILE A 292 -12.23 -15.18 29.05
C ILE A 292 -11.55 -16.53 29.26
N ALA A 293 -11.15 -16.81 30.50
CA ALA A 293 -10.36 -18.00 30.81
C ALA A 293 -11.17 -19.29 30.71
N ASP A 294 -12.41 -19.24 31.19
CA ASP A 294 -13.34 -20.37 31.24
C ASP A 294 -14.77 -19.82 31.35
N CYS A 295 -15.64 -20.20 30.42
CA CYS A 295 -17.04 -19.79 30.44
C CYS A 295 -17.88 -20.46 31.54
N HIS A 296 -17.46 -21.62 32.06
CA HIS A 296 -18.16 -22.35 33.13
C HIS A 296 -17.73 -21.90 34.53
N SER A 297 -16.68 -21.09 34.65
CA SER A 297 -16.14 -20.66 35.94
C SER A 297 -17.11 -19.71 36.66
N SER A 298 -17.24 -19.90 37.98
CA SER A 298 -18.01 -19.00 38.83
C SER A 298 -17.33 -17.65 38.94
N GLN A 299 -18.05 -16.57 38.62
CA GLN A 299 -17.54 -15.20 38.73
C GLN A 299 -17.48 -14.76 40.20
N CYS A 300 -16.44 -14.03 40.57
CA CYS A 300 -16.20 -13.54 41.91
C CYS A 300 -16.83 -12.17 42.14
N LYS A 301 -17.51 -11.97 43.27
CA LYS A 301 -18.12 -10.68 43.61
C LYS A 301 -17.08 -9.66 44.07
N VAL A 302 -17.26 -8.41 43.68
CA VAL A 302 -16.49 -7.27 44.21
C VAL A 302 -17.19 -6.73 45.46
N ILE A 303 -16.44 -6.67 46.56
CA ILE A 303 -16.82 -6.05 47.83
C ILE A 303 -16.31 -4.61 47.78
N GLN A 304 -17.19 -3.63 48.01
CA GLN A 304 -16.87 -2.21 47.90
C GLN A 304 -17.37 -1.44 49.12
N ALA A 305 -16.81 -0.26 49.35
CA ALA A 305 -17.20 0.60 50.47
C ALA A 305 -18.65 1.10 50.36
N ASP A 306 -19.36 1.12 51.50
CA ASP A 306 -20.77 1.48 51.57
C ASP A 306 -21.06 2.94 51.16
N TRP A 307 -20.07 3.82 51.24
CA TRP A 307 -20.20 5.22 50.84
C TRP A 307 -20.24 5.43 49.31
N LEU A 308 -19.86 4.41 48.52
CA LEU A 308 -19.97 4.45 47.07
C LEU A 308 -21.43 4.24 46.63
N LYS A 309 -22.03 5.29 46.08
CA LYS A 309 -23.45 5.29 45.63
C LYS A 309 -23.74 4.34 44.46
N GLN A 310 -22.72 3.99 43.69
CA GLN A 310 -22.83 3.12 42.51
C GLN A 310 -21.69 2.10 42.51
N PRO A 311 -21.85 0.94 41.86
CA PRO A 311 -20.76 -0.01 41.74
C PRO A 311 -19.56 0.60 41.00
N ILE A 312 -18.35 0.24 41.41
CA ILE A 312 -17.13 0.71 40.75
C ILE A 312 -17.11 0.37 39.26
N SER A 313 -16.47 1.21 38.45
CA SER A 313 -16.28 0.91 37.03
C SER A 313 -15.15 -0.09 36.84
N LEU A 314 -15.48 -1.24 36.25
CA LEU A 314 -14.53 -2.28 35.85
C LEU A 314 -14.23 -2.20 34.36
N ALA A 315 -14.64 -1.13 33.66
CA ALA A 315 -14.51 -1.00 32.22
C ALA A 315 -13.06 -1.21 31.73
N GLY A 316 -12.06 -0.79 32.51
CA GLY A 316 -10.63 -0.98 32.22
C GLY A 316 -10.06 -2.33 32.65
N SER A 317 -10.69 -3.04 33.59
CA SER A 317 -10.17 -4.29 34.17
C SER A 317 -10.18 -5.43 33.14
N GLN A 318 -9.05 -6.11 33.04
CA GLN A 318 -8.82 -7.28 32.19
C GLN A 318 -9.55 -8.52 32.72
N ILE A 319 -9.69 -8.62 34.04
CA ILE A 319 -10.40 -9.72 34.72
C ILE A 319 -11.87 -9.38 34.99
N ARG A 320 -12.43 -8.30 34.43
CA ARG A 320 -13.85 -7.95 34.56
C ARG A 320 -14.74 -9.15 34.19
N GLY A 321 -15.81 -9.36 34.97
CA GLY A 321 -16.80 -10.40 34.76
C GLY A 321 -17.47 -10.35 33.38
N VAL A 322 -18.07 -11.47 32.97
CA VAL A 322 -18.69 -11.65 31.66
C VAL A 322 -20.21 -11.71 31.83
N HIS A 323 -20.94 -11.09 30.91
CA HIS A 323 -22.40 -11.16 30.93
C HIS A 323 -22.89 -12.59 30.64
N ARG A 324 -23.90 -13.08 31.38
CA ARG A 324 -24.38 -14.48 31.29
C ARG A 324 -24.79 -14.91 29.88
N CYS A 325 -25.43 -14.02 29.12
CA CYS A 325 -25.83 -14.31 27.74
C CYS A 325 -24.63 -14.72 26.86
N HIS A 326 -23.47 -14.08 27.05
CA HIS A 326 -22.28 -14.40 26.25
C HIS A 326 -21.62 -15.69 26.73
N LEU A 327 -21.67 -16.02 28.02
CA LEU A 327 -21.18 -17.30 28.55
C LEU A 327 -21.95 -18.48 27.95
N GLU A 328 -23.27 -18.39 27.90
CA GLU A 328 -24.11 -19.43 27.29
C GLU A 328 -23.95 -19.47 25.76
N TYR A 329 -23.71 -18.33 25.09
CA TYR A 329 -23.31 -18.30 23.67
C TYR A 329 -22.01 -19.09 23.43
N MET A 330 -20.99 -18.87 24.26
CA MET A 330 -19.70 -19.57 24.19
C MET A 330 -19.85 -21.08 24.41
N GLU A 331 -20.66 -21.47 25.39
CA GLU A 331 -20.99 -22.87 25.66
C GLU A 331 -21.67 -23.53 24.46
N ASN A 332 -22.68 -22.87 23.87
CA ASN A 332 -23.40 -23.36 22.68
C ASN A 332 -22.47 -23.50 21.45
N MET A 333 -21.40 -22.70 21.35
CA MET A 333 -20.42 -22.73 20.27
C MET A 333 -19.27 -23.72 20.52
N GLY A 334 -19.14 -24.24 21.75
CA GLY A 334 -18.03 -25.10 22.17
C GLY A 334 -16.71 -24.37 22.41
N SER A 335 -16.74 -23.05 22.66
CA SER A 335 -15.55 -22.24 22.96
C SER A 335 -15.44 -21.98 24.47
N ILE A 336 -14.69 -22.83 25.19
CA ILE A 336 -14.55 -22.70 26.66
C ILE A 336 -13.68 -21.50 27.03
N GLY A 337 -12.51 -21.38 26.39
CA GLY A 337 -11.60 -20.25 26.54
C GLY A 337 -11.68 -19.33 25.32
N SER A 338 -11.56 -18.01 25.55
CA SER A 338 -11.58 -17.02 24.48
C SER A 338 -10.58 -15.88 24.70
N LEU A 339 -9.98 -15.42 23.62
CA LEU A 339 -9.21 -14.18 23.55
C LEU A 339 -9.68 -13.37 22.34
N VAL A 340 -10.07 -12.13 22.58
CA VAL A 340 -10.52 -11.22 21.52
C VAL A 340 -9.66 -9.98 21.53
N MET A 341 -9.23 -9.54 20.35
CA MET A 341 -8.40 -8.37 20.16
C MET A 341 -9.01 -7.46 19.09
N ALA A 342 -9.09 -6.16 19.39
CA ALA A 342 -9.70 -5.17 18.52
C ALA A 342 -8.74 -4.70 17.43
N VAL A 343 -9.25 -4.60 16.20
CA VAL A 343 -8.53 -4.03 15.06
C VAL A 343 -9.15 -2.67 14.76
N ILE A 344 -8.38 -1.61 14.99
CA ILE A 344 -8.83 -0.22 14.85
C ILE A 344 -8.14 0.40 13.66
N THR A 345 -8.92 1.05 12.81
CA THR A 345 -8.46 1.81 11.64
C THR A 345 -8.78 3.29 11.81
N ASN A 346 -8.05 4.14 11.10
CA ASN A 346 -8.35 5.57 11.04
C ASN A 346 -9.35 5.79 9.90
N GLU A 347 -10.37 6.61 10.12
CA GLU A 347 -11.26 7.02 9.02
C GLU A 347 -10.49 7.94 8.06
N PRO A 348 -10.60 7.70 6.74
CA PRO A 348 -10.10 8.63 5.74
C PRO A 348 -10.86 9.96 5.88
N GLU A 349 -10.18 11.08 5.68
CA GLU A 349 -10.83 12.39 5.60
C GLU A 349 -11.75 12.41 4.39
N GLU A 350 -13.03 12.07 4.57
CA GLU A 350 -14.02 12.47 3.59
C GLU A 350 -14.04 13.99 3.56
N ALA A 351 -13.64 14.56 2.42
CA ALA A 351 -13.79 15.97 2.12
C ALA A 351 -15.29 16.32 2.13
N THR A 352 -15.85 16.54 3.33
CA THR A 352 -17.17 17.14 3.51
C THR A 352 -17.08 18.58 3.02
N THR A 353 -17.16 18.73 1.70
CA THR A 353 -17.51 19.96 1.00
C THR A 353 -19.00 20.21 1.20
N THR A 354 -19.45 20.30 2.45
CA THR A 354 -20.70 21.02 2.72
C THR A 354 -20.36 22.50 2.64
N SER A 355 -20.61 23.07 1.47
CA SER A 355 -20.61 24.50 1.21
C SER A 355 -21.63 25.20 2.11
N SER A 356 -21.25 25.50 3.36
CA SER A 356 -21.89 26.55 4.14
C SER A 356 -20.88 27.67 4.32
N GLY A 357 -20.93 28.63 3.39
CA GLY A 357 -20.16 29.86 3.47
C GLY A 357 -20.50 30.62 4.75
N GLY A 358 -19.51 30.74 5.63
CA GLY A 358 -19.58 31.54 6.85
C GLY A 358 -18.17 31.71 7.40
N GLY A 359 -17.53 32.82 7.07
CA GLY A 359 -16.18 33.14 7.53
C GLY A 359 -16.11 33.28 9.04
N GLY A 360 -15.12 32.62 9.63
CA GLY A 360 -14.72 32.76 11.02
C GLY A 360 -13.35 32.13 11.21
N ALA A 361 -12.31 32.97 11.25
CA ALA A 361 -10.98 32.57 11.63
C ALA A 361 -10.97 32.24 13.12
N ASP A 362 -11.02 30.96 13.49
CA ASP A 362 -10.70 30.40 14.83
C ASP A 362 -10.76 28.85 14.82
N SER A 363 -10.10 28.19 13.86
CA SER A 363 -10.13 26.72 13.70
C SER A 363 -8.76 26.04 13.75
N SER A 364 -7.81 26.55 14.55
CA SER A 364 -6.50 25.90 14.76
C SER A 364 -6.48 24.83 15.86
N SER A 365 -7.61 24.53 16.51
CA SER A 365 -7.69 23.56 17.62
C SER A 365 -8.54 22.31 17.35
N ALA A 366 -9.23 22.21 16.21
CA ALA A 366 -10.14 21.10 15.91
C ALA A 366 -9.57 19.99 15.01
N SER A 367 -8.31 20.11 14.55
CA SER A 367 -7.66 19.17 13.62
C SER A 367 -7.09 17.89 14.27
N MET A 368 -7.30 17.65 15.56
CA MET A 368 -6.50 16.68 16.33
C MET A 368 -7.14 15.30 16.55
N ASN A 369 -8.39 15.08 16.14
CA ASN A 369 -9.07 13.79 16.31
C ASN A 369 -9.62 13.26 14.97
N ARG A 370 -8.77 12.58 14.20
CA ARG A 370 -9.22 11.65 13.15
C ARG A 370 -10.20 10.64 13.78
N GLY A 371 -11.36 10.42 13.17
CA GLY A 371 -12.33 9.43 13.63
C GLY A 371 -11.67 8.04 13.65
N ARG A 372 -11.60 7.39 14.82
CA ARG A 372 -11.12 6.00 14.93
C ARG A 372 -12.33 5.07 14.74
N ARG A 373 -12.22 4.05 13.88
CA ARG A 373 -13.28 3.06 13.62
C ARG A 373 -12.82 1.66 14.01
N LEU A 374 -13.72 0.87 14.61
CA LEU A 374 -13.50 -0.56 14.80
C LEU A 374 -13.72 -1.30 13.48
N TRP A 375 -12.64 -1.71 12.81
CA TRP A 375 -12.71 -2.41 11.53
C TRP A 375 -13.11 -3.88 11.70
N GLY A 376 -12.63 -4.51 12.76
CA GLY A 376 -12.82 -5.93 13.01
C GLY A 376 -12.23 -6.38 14.33
N LEU A 377 -12.26 -7.69 14.55
CA LEU A 377 -11.72 -8.38 15.72
C LEU A 377 -10.85 -9.56 15.28
N ILE A 378 -9.74 -9.81 15.96
CA ILE A 378 -9.08 -11.11 15.95
C ILE A 378 -9.61 -11.91 17.14
N VAL A 379 -10.28 -13.02 16.85
CA VAL A 379 -10.96 -13.86 17.85
C VAL A 379 -10.25 -15.21 17.93
N CYS A 380 -9.89 -15.62 19.14
CA CYS A 380 -9.25 -16.89 19.42
C CYS A 380 -10.17 -17.74 20.29
N HIS A 381 -10.40 -19.00 19.91
CA HIS A 381 -11.19 -19.96 20.67
C HIS A 381 -10.33 -21.14 21.12
N HIS A 382 -10.58 -21.61 22.34
CA HIS A 382 -9.97 -22.80 22.89
C HIS A 382 -11.05 -23.75 23.41
N THR A 383 -10.86 -25.04 23.15
CA THR A 383 -11.82 -26.08 23.55
C THR A 383 -11.76 -26.44 25.03
N VAL A 384 -10.76 -25.94 25.76
CA VAL A 384 -10.59 -26.09 27.21
C VAL A 384 -10.29 -24.76 27.87
N SER A 385 -10.33 -24.70 29.20
CA SER A 385 -9.92 -23.50 29.94
C SER A 385 -8.48 -23.11 29.61
N ARG A 386 -8.26 -21.83 29.30
CA ARG A 386 -6.93 -21.30 28.96
C ARG A 386 -6.78 -19.88 29.44
N THR A 387 -5.76 -19.67 30.27
CA THR A 387 -5.31 -18.35 30.71
C THR A 387 -3.99 -18.04 30.02
N ILE A 388 -3.91 -16.91 29.34
CA ILE A 388 -2.64 -16.40 28.81
C ILE A 388 -2.12 -15.26 29.69
N PRO A 389 -0.82 -15.23 30.00
CA PRO A 389 -0.26 -14.23 30.89
C PRO A 389 -0.35 -12.83 30.27
N PHE A 390 -0.45 -11.79 31.12
CA PHE A 390 -0.57 -10.41 30.66
C PHE A 390 0.51 -9.96 29.66
N PRO A 391 1.83 -10.26 29.84
CA PRO A 391 2.84 -9.89 28.86
C PRO A 391 2.53 -10.35 27.43
N LEU A 392 1.99 -11.56 27.28
CA LEU A 392 1.62 -12.09 25.97
C LEU A 392 0.39 -11.37 25.39
N ARG A 393 -0.58 -10.99 26.23
CA ARG A 393 -1.73 -10.16 25.81
C ARG A 393 -1.31 -8.77 25.37
N SER A 394 -0.40 -8.14 26.11
CA SER A 394 0.20 -6.85 25.73
C SER A 394 0.98 -6.95 24.41
N ALA A 395 1.74 -8.02 24.20
CA ALA A 395 2.40 -8.29 22.92
C ALA A 395 1.42 -8.40 21.76
N CYS A 396 0.32 -9.13 21.95
CA CYS A 396 -0.70 -9.29 20.91
C CYS A 396 -1.47 -7.98 20.67
N GLU A 397 -1.73 -7.19 21.71
CA GLU A 397 -2.30 -5.84 21.55
C GLU A 397 -1.42 -4.97 20.66
N PHE A 398 -0.11 -4.97 20.91
CA PHE A 398 0.85 -4.22 20.10
C PHE A 398 0.87 -4.73 18.66
N LEU A 399 0.87 -6.05 18.46
CA LEU A 399 0.75 -6.66 17.12
C LEU A 399 -0.52 -6.18 16.39
N MET A 400 -1.66 -6.06 17.07
CA MET A 400 -2.89 -5.54 16.47
C MET A 400 -2.80 -4.06 16.09
N GLN A 401 -2.04 -3.26 16.83
CA GLN A 401 -1.79 -1.86 16.46
C GLN A 401 -0.95 -1.78 15.19
N VAL A 402 0.09 -2.61 15.07
CA VAL A 402 0.89 -2.73 13.84
C VAL A 402 0.05 -3.21 12.66
N PHE A 403 -0.78 -4.24 12.87
CA PHE A 403 -1.70 -4.73 11.85
C PHE A 403 -2.69 -3.65 11.41
N GLY A 404 -3.29 -2.90 12.34
CA GLY A 404 -4.20 -1.80 12.02
C GLY A 404 -3.53 -0.69 11.21
N LEU A 405 -2.25 -0.40 11.48
CA LEU A 405 -1.46 0.54 10.68
C LEU A 405 -1.23 0.04 9.25
N GLN A 406 -0.82 -1.21 9.09
CA GLN A 406 -0.60 -1.81 7.77
C GLN A 406 -1.91 -1.89 6.97
N LEU A 407 -3.00 -2.25 7.65
CA LEU A 407 -4.33 -2.28 7.06
C LEU A 407 -4.79 -0.89 6.60
N ASN A 408 -4.52 0.17 7.38
CA ASN A 408 -4.80 1.55 6.95
C ASN A 408 -4.03 1.90 5.67
N MET A 409 -2.77 1.48 5.55
CA MET A 409 -1.98 1.71 4.33
C MET A 409 -2.58 0.99 3.12
N GLU A 410 -3.04 -0.25 3.28
CA GLU A 410 -3.71 -1.01 2.21
C GLU A 410 -5.05 -0.39 1.80
N VAL A 411 -5.85 0.05 2.77
CA VAL A 411 -7.12 0.74 2.52
C VAL A 411 -6.88 2.06 1.78
N GLU A 412 -5.86 2.82 2.18
CA GLU A 412 -5.48 4.07 1.53
C GLU A 412 -5.00 3.83 0.09
N LEU A 413 -4.17 2.81 -0.13
CA LEU A 413 -3.74 2.40 -1.47
C LEU A 413 -4.94 2.02 -2.35
N ALA A 414 -5.90 1.26 -1.81
CA ALA A 414 -7.12 0.90 -2.51
C ALA A 414 -7.99 2.14 -2.85
N ASN A 415 -8.06 3.12 -1.95
CA ASN A 415 -8.74 4.39 -2.19
C ASN A 415 -8.05 5.19 -3.31
N GLN A 416 -6.71 5.29 -3.31
CA GLN A 416 -5.96 5.95 -4.38
C GLN A 416 -6.14 5.26 -5.73
N MET A 417 -6.18 3.92 -5.75
CA MET A 417 -6.51 3.17 -6.96
C MET A 417 -7.94 3.47 -7.45
N ARG A 418 -8.90 3.62 -6.53
CA ARG A 418 -10.27 4.04 -6.84
C ARG A 418 -10.31 5.46 -7.41
N GLU A 419 -9.60 6.43 -6.83
CA GLU A 419 -9.51 7.80 -7.35
C GLU A 419 -8.90 7.85 -8.75
N LYS A 420 -7.82 7.10 -8.98
CA LYS A 420 -7.23 6.97 -10.31
C LYS A 420 -8.20 6.36 -11.32
N HIS A 421 -9.01 5.39 -10.89
CA HIS A 421 -10.08 4.83 -11.73
C HIS A 421 -11.16 5.86 -12.04
N ILE A 422 -11.54 6.70 -11.08
CA ILE A 422 -12.47 7.83 -11.29
C ILE A 422 -11.90 8.83 -12.31
N LEU A 423 -10.64 9.24 -12.18
CA LEU A 423 -9.98 10.13 -13.15
C LEU A 423 -9.91 9.54 -14.55
N ARG A 424 -9.67 8.23 -14.67
CA ARG A 424 -9.72 7.53 -15.96
C ARG A 424 -11.14 7.56 -16.55
N THR A 425 -12.15 7.36 -15.71
CA THR A 425 -13.57 7.42 -16.09
C THR A 425 -13.97 8.83 -16.55
N GLN A 426 -13.49 9.88 -15.87
CA GLN A 426 -13.68 11.28 -16.31
C GLN A 426 -12.99 11.57 -17.65
N THR A 427 -11.77 11.06 -17.85
CA THR A 427 -11.06 11.17 -19.13
C THR A 427 -11.86 10.50 -20.25
N LEU A 428 -12.45 9.33 -19.97
CA LEU A 428 -13.34 8.61 -20.88
C LEU A 428 -14.57 9.45 -21.23
N LEU A 429 -15.21 10.06 -20.23
CA LEU A 429 -16.35 10.95 -20.43
C LEU A 429 -15.98 12.11 -21.34
N CYS A 430 -14.83 12.76 -21.12
CA CYS A 430 -14.34 13.85 -21.99
C CYS A 430 -14.09 13.39 -23.43
N ASP A 431 -13.54 12.20 -23.66
CA ASP A 431 -13.39 11.65 -25.01
C ASP A 431 -14.76 11.39 -25.66
N MET A 432 -15.71 10.84 -24.90
CA MET A 432 -17.10 10.65 -25.36
C MET A 432 -17.82 11.97 -25.72
N LEU A 433 -17.46 13.10 -25.08
CA LEU A 433 -17.99 14.43 -25.43
C LEU A 433 -17.63 14.88 -26.84
N LEU A 434 -16.42 14.51 -27.29
CA LEU A 434 -15.85 14.99 -28.55
C LEU A 434 -16.37 14.21 -29.75
N ARG A 435 -17.20 13.18 -29.53
CA ARG A 435 -17.76 12.32 -30.57
C ARG A 435 -19.09 12.84 -31.10
N ASP A 436 -19.45 12.38 -32.29
CA ASP A 436 -20.78 12.57 -32.86
C ASP A 436 -21.83 11.76 -32.05
N ALA A 437 -22.33 12.36 -30.97
CA ALA A 437 -23.45 11.86 -30.18
C ALA A 437 -24.74 11.87 -31.03
N PRO A 438 -25.68 10.91 -30.85
CA PRO A 438 -25.75 9.86 -29.82
C PRO A 438 -25.04 8.55 -30.17
N VAL A 439 -24.86 8.28 -31.47
CA VAL A 439 -24.44 6.97 -31.98
C VAL A 439 -22.98 6.66 -31.65
N GLY A 440 -22.11 7.68 -31.65
CA GLY A 440 -20.68 7.52 -31.37
C GLY A 440 -20.36 6.97 -29.98
N ILE A 441 -21.31 7.06 -29.04
CA ILE A 441 -21.12 6.59 -27.64
C ILE A 441 -21.35 5.07 -27.53
N VAL A 442 -22.10 4.48 -28.47
CA VAL A 442 -22.41 3.04 -28.50
C VAL A 442 -21.60 2.30 -29.56
N SER A 443 -21.27 2.97 -30.67
CA SER A 443 -20.63 2.34 -31.84
C SER A 443 -19.09 2.37 -31.85
N GLN A 444 -18.47 3.26 -31.08
CA GLN A 444 -17.01 3.43 -31.08
C GLN A 444 -16.43 3.00 -29.73
N SER A 445 -15.24 2.38 -29.76
CA SER A 445 -14.50 2.00 -28.56
C SER A 445 -13.62 3.15 -28.08
N PRO A 446 -13.58 3.46 -26.77
CA PRO A 446 -14.39 2.88 -25.69
C PRO A 446 -15.87 3.32 -25.71
N ASN A 447 -16.78 2.42 -25.36
CA ASN A 447 -18.24 2.59 -25.42
C ASN A 447 -18.89 2.73 -24.01
N ILE A 448 -20.22 2.88 -23.94
CA ILE A 448 -20.94 3.06 -22.65
C ILE A 448 -20.74 1.93 -21.62
N MET A 449 -20.36 0.72 -22.04
CA MET A 449 -20.01 -0.38 -21.13
C MET A 449 -18.63 -0.21 -20.48
N ASP A 450 -17.73 0.56 -21.09
CA ASP A 450 -16.39 0.82 -20.55
C ASP A 450 -16.41 1.90 -19.46
N LEU A 451 -17.53 2.63 -19.33
CA LEU A 451 -17.73 3.67 -18.33
C LEU A 451 -18.01 3.10 -16.94
N VAL A 452 -18.73 1.98 -16.86
CA VAL A 452 -19.22 1.39 -15.61
C VAL A 452 -19.14 -0.13 -15.71
N LYS A 453 -18.78 -0.83 -14.62
CA LYS A 453 -18.77 -2.29 -14.63
C LYS A 453 -20.19 -2.82 -14.84
N CYS A 454 -20.47 -3.36 -16.01
CA CYS A 454 -21.77 -3.89 -16.39
C CYS A 454 -21.63 -5.08 -17.33
N ASP A 455 -22.66 -5.93 -17.36
CA ASP A 455 -22.70 -7.09 -18.26
C ASP A 455 -23.32 -6.74 -19.61
N GLY A 456 -24.11 -5.66 -19.65
CA GLY A 456 -24.68 -5.11 -20.87
C GLY A 456 -25.14 -3.67 -20.70
N ALA A 457 -25.37 -3.00 -21.82
CA ALA A 457 -25.90 -1.65 -21.87
C ALA A 457 -26.83 -1.45 -23.09
N ALA A 458 -27.75 -0.49 -23.02
CA ALA A 458 -28.63 -0.15 -24.12
C ALA A 458 -28.88 1.36 -24.25
N LEU A 459 -29.03 1.82 -25.48
CA LEU A 459 -29.47 3.18 -25.81
C LEU A 459 -30.81 3.12 -26.55
N LEU A 460 -31.82 3.80 -26.00
CA LEU A 460 -33.09 4.06 -26.66
C LEU A 460 -33.08 5.51 -27.14
N TYR A 461 -33.01 5.70 -28.46
CA TYR A 461 -33.00 7.03 -29.08
C TYR A 461 -33.86 7.06 -30.34
N ASN A 462 -34.75 8.04 -30.47
CA ASN A 462 -35.61 8.22 -31.66
C ASN A 462 -36.36 6.93 -32.08
N ARG A 463 -36.92 6.21 -31.09
CA ARG A 463 -37.61 4.90 -31.25
C ARG A 463 -36.75 3.75 -31.78
N ARG A 464 -35.43 3.93 -31.91
CA ARG A 464 -34.47 2.88 -32.22
C ARG A 464 -33.75 2.45 -30.95
N ILE A 465 -33.44 1.16 -30.85
CA ILE A 465 -32.76 0.56 -29.70
C ILE A 465 -31.42 0.02 -30.16
N TRP A 466 -30.39 0.28 -29.37
CA TRP A 466 -29.04 -0.21 -29.60
C TRP A 466 -28.65 -1.00 -28.36
N LEU A 467 -28.29 -2.27 -28.54
CA LEU A 467 -27.97 -3.20 -27.46
C LEU A 467 -26.49 -3.55 -27.51
N LEU A 468 -25.83 -3.59 -26.36
CA LEU A 468 -24.43 -4.00 -26.18
C LEU A 468 -24.34 -5.02 -25.05
N GLY A 469 -23.58 -6.11 -25.26
CA GLY A 469 -23.39 -7.13 -24.23
C GLY A 469 -24.66 -7.92 -23.88
N THR A 470 -24.77 -8.30 -22.61
CA THR A 470 -25.88 -9.10 -22.08
C THR A 470 -27.06 -8.20 -21.70
N CYS A 471 -28.01 -8.05 -22.63
CA CYS A 471 -29.18 -7.19 -22.46
C CYS A 471 -30.50 -7.97 -22.60
N PRO A 472 -31.60 -7.44 -22.03
CA PRO A 472 -32.96 -7.88 -22.38
C PRO A 472 -33.26 -7.67 -23.87
N SER A 473 -34.29 -8.35 -24.40
CA SER A 473 -34.69 -8.16 -25.80
C SER A 473 -35.19 -6.73 -26.06
N GLU A 474 -35.21 -6.28 -27.33
CA GLU A 474 -35.69 -4.93 -27.67
C GLU A 474 -37.10 -4.64 -27.14
N ASP A 475 -38.01 -5.62 -27.20
CA ASP A 475 -39.37 -5.49 -26.67
C ASP A 475 -39.35 -5.32 -25.14
N GLN A 476 -38.51 -6.07 -24.43
CA GLN A 476 -38.36 -5.97 -22.98
C GLN A 476 -37.76 -4.62 -22.57
N VAL A 477 -36.77 -4.10 -23.30
CA VAL A 477 -36.20 -2.76 -23.05
C VAL A 477 -37.26 -1.67 -23.24
N ARG A 478 -38.16 -1.81 -24.22
CA ARG A 478 -39.31 -0.89 -24.37
C ARG A 478 -40.26 -0.97 -23.18
N THR A 479 -40.55 -2.17 -22.68
CA THR A 479 -41.39 -2.35 -21.50
C THR A 479 -40.77 -1.70 -20.25
N ILE A 480 -39.46 -1.83 -20.06
CA ILE A 480 -38.72 -1.15 -18.97
C ILE A 480 -38.81 0.37 -19.12
N ALA A 481 -38.57 0.90 -20.32
CA ALA A 481 -38.68 2.34 -20.58
C ALA A 481 -40.09 2.87 -20.31
N GLN A 482 -41.13 2.10 -20.68
CA GLN A 482 -42.52 2.47 -20.43
C GLN A 482 -42.88 2.43 -18.95
N TRP A 483 -42.42 1.42 -18.22
CA TRP A 483 -42.58 1.34 -16.76
C TRP A 483 -41.93 2.53 -16.04
N LEU A 484 -40.70 2.92 -16.43
CA LEU A 484 -40.04 4.11 -15.89
C LEU A 484 -40.82 5.41 -16.17
N LEU A 485 -41.47 5.49 -17.34
CA LEU A 485 -42.31 6.65 -17.70
C LEU A 485 -43.64 6.68 -16.95
N ASP A 486 -44.19 5.54 -16.55
CA ASP A 486 -45.49 5.45 -15.88
C ASP A 486 -45.37 5.66 -14.37
N GLU A 487 -44.43 4.96 -13.73
CA GLU A 487 -44.27 4.89 -12.26
C GLU A 487 -43.19 5.84 -11.71
N HIS A 488 -42.18 6.23 -12.52
CA HIS A 488 -41.02 7.04 -12.09
C HIS A 488 -40.89 8.39 -12.81
N LYS A 489 -42.02 9.09 -13.02
CA LYS A 489 -42.12 10.34 -13.81
C LYS A 489 -41.20 11.47 -13.31
N ASP A 490 -41.06 11.61 -12.00
CA ASP A 490 -40.36 12.73 -11.37
C ASP A 490 -38.85 12.50 -11.22
N SER A 491 -38.37 11.28 -11.44
CA SER A 491 -36.95 10.95 -11.30
C SER A 491 -36.18 11.17 -12.61
N THR A 492 -34.94 11.64 -12.51
CA THR A 492 -34.01 11.72 -13.67
C THR A 492 -33.41 10.36 -14.03
N GLY A 493 -33.52 9.36 -13.16
CA GLY A 493 -33.03 8.01 -13.39
C GLY A 493 -33.47 7.03 -12.30
N LEU A 494 -33.06 5.78 -12.41
CA LEU A 494 -33.28 4.73 -11.40
C LEU A 494 -32.05 3.84 -11.35
N SER A 495 -31.57 3.52 -10.15
CA SER A 495 -30.64 2.41 -9.94
C SER A 495 -31.26 1.39 -8.99
N THR A 496 -31.12 0.11 -9.33
CA THR A 496 -31.55 -1.01 -8.49
C THR A 496 -30.67 -2.22 -8.75
N ASP A 497 -30.42 -2.99 -7.70
CA ASP A 497 -29.74 -4.29 -7.74
C ASP A 497 -30.72 -5.46 -7.96
N SER A 498 -32.03 -5.19 -7.91
CA SER A 498 -33.11 -6.16 -8.14
C SER A 498 -34.30 -5.49 -8.80
N LEU A 499 -34.54 -5.81 -10.07
CA LEU A 499 -35.76 -5.42 -10.79
C LEU A 499 -37.04 -5.93 -10.14
N LEU A 500 -36.97 -7.12 -9.52
CA LEU A 500 -38.11 -7.71 -8.81
C LEU A 500 -38.48 -6.89 -7.57
N ASP A 501 -37.48 -6.56 -6.73
CA ASP A 501 -37.70 -5.80 -5.49
C ASP A 501 -38.03 -4.33 -5.78
N ALA A 502 -37.59 -3.81 -6.92
CA ALA A 502 -37.97 -2.48 -7.41
C ALA A 502 -39.44 -2.41 -7.89
N GLY A 503 -40.14 -3.54 -8.01
CA GLY A 503 -41.55 -3.60 -8.36
C GLY A 503 -41.83 -3.64 -9.87
N PHE A 504 -40.87 -4.06 -10.71
CA PHE A 504 -41.11 -4.21 -12.15
C PHE A 504 -41.95 -5.47 -12.45
N PRO A 505 -43.15 -5.36 -13.05
CA PRO A 505 -44.11 -6.46 -13.15
C PRO A 505 -43.69 -7.59 -14.11
N ALA A 506 -42.86 -7.31 -15.12
CA ALA A 506 -42.36 -8.32 -16.06
C ALA A 506 -40.95 -8.83 -15.69
N ALA A 507 -40.48 -8.61 -14.45
CA ALA A 507 -39.15 -9.02 -14.00
C ALA A 507 -38.91 -10.54 -14.12
N GLN A 508 -39.95 -11.34 -13.87
CA GLN A 508 -39.87 -12.81 -13.99
C GLN A 508 -39.70 -13.30 -15.44
N GLU A 509 -40.13 -12.53 -16.44
CA GLU A 509 -40.03 -12.89 -17.87
C GLU A 509 -38.66 -12.56 -18.47
N ILE A 510 -37.92 -11.60 -17.88
CA ILE A 510 -36.55 -11.26 -18.27
C ILE A 510 -35.57 -12.37 -17.83
N GLY A 511 -35.92 -13.12 -16.77
CA GLY A 511 -35.23 -14.34 -16.33
C GLY A 511 -33.88 -14.09 -15.65
N ASP A 512 -33.15 -15.18 -15.34
CA ASP A 512 -31.81 -15.25 -14.71
C ASP A 512 -30.68 -14.59 -15.55
N ARG A 513 -30.99 -13.74 -16.52
CA ARG A 513 -29.99 -13.06 -17.37
C ARG A 513 -29.65 -11.67 -16.89
N VAL A 514 -30.61 -10.94 -16.32
CA VAL A 514 -30.45 -9.54 -15.88
C VAL A 514 -31.26 -9.32 -14.61
N CYS A 515 -30.61 -8.84 -13.55
CA CYS A 515 -31.23 -8.55 -12.25
C CYS A 515 -31.06 -7.08 -11.85
N GLY A 516 -29.90 -6.49 -12.14
CA GLY A 516 -29.58 -5.09 -11.85
C GLY A 516 -29.85 -4.17 -13.02
N LEU A 517 -30.35 -2.98 -12.73
CA LEU A 517 -30.62 -1.92 -13.70
C LEU A 517 -30.11 -0.57 -13.16
N ALA A 518 -29.33 0.14 -13.97
CA ALA A 518 -29.17 1.59 -13.85
C ALA A 518 -29.71 2.25 -15.12
N ALA A 519 -30.62 3.20 -14.97
CA ALA A 519 -31.31 3.88 -16.05
C ALA A 519 -31.16 5.39 -15.92
N ALA A 520 -30.74 6.06 -17.00
CA ALA A 520 -30.61 7.51 -17.06
C ALA A 520 -31.50 8.08 -18.17
N ARG A 521 -32.39 9.00 -17.79
CA ARG A 521 -33.35 9.63 -18.72
C ARG A 521 -32.72 10.85 -19.39
N ILE A 522 -32.46 10.81 -20.69
CA ILE A 522 -31.85 11.92 -21.41
C ILE A 522 -32.91 12.96 -21.77
N THR A 523 -33.99 12.50 -22.43
CA THR A 523 -35.17 13.29 -22.80
C THR A 523 -36.42 12.55 -22.30
N PRO A 524 -37.62 13.14 -22.39
CA PRO A 524 -38.86 12.42 -22.06
C PRO A 524 -39.11 11.16 -22.90
N LYS A 525 -38.36 10.94 -23.99
CA LYS A 525 -38.52 9.81 -24.93
C LYS A 525 -37.28 8.93 -25.06
N ASP A 526 -36.12 9.38 -24.58
CA ASP A 526 -34.82 8.74 -24.81
C ASP A 526 -34.13 8.39 -23.48
N PHE A 527 -33.55 7.19 -23.42
CA PHE A 527 -32.99 6.60 -22.21
C PHE A 527 -31.67 5.88 -22.50
N LEU A 528 -30.78 5.91 -21.52
CA LEU A 528 -29.63 5.02 -21.39
C LEU A 528 -29.88 3.99 -20.30
N PHE A 529 -29.44 2.76 -20.54
CA PHE A 529 -29.58 1.64 -19.65
C PHE A 529 -28.25 0.91 -19.48
N TRP A 530 -27.96 0.52 -18.25
CA TRP A 530 -26.90 -0.43 -17.90
C TRP A 530 -27.52 -1.59 -17.14
N PHE A 531 -27.09 -2.80 -17.48
CA PHE A 531 -27.63 -4.05 -16.97
C PHE A 531 -26.53 -4.88 -16.31
N ARG A 532 -26.90 -5.54 -15.21
CA ARG A 532 -26.06 -6.54 -14.56
C ARG A 532 -26.83 -7.85 -14.41
N GLY A 533 -26.16 -8.95 -14.71
CA GLY A 533 -26.66 -10.30 -14.48
C GLY A 533 -26.79 -10.61 -12.98
N PRO A 534 -27.48 -11.71 -12.65
CA PRO A 534 -27.47 -12.21 -11.28
C PRO A 534 -26.05 -12.57 -10.88
N SER A 535 -25.61 -12.02 -9.76
CA SER A 535 -24.40 -12.50 -9.09
C SER A 535 -24.87 -13.41 -7.97
N ALA A 536 -24.59 -14.70 -8.07
CA ALA A 536 -24.94 -15.66 -7.03
C ALA A 536 -24.12 -15.37 -5.77
N LYS A 537 -24.58 -14.42 -4.95
CA LYS A 537 -23.99 -14.16 -3.64
C LYS A 537 -24.49 -15.25 -2.70
N THR A 538 -23.65 -16.24 -2.45
CA THR A 538 -23.91 -17.28 -1.45
C THR A 538 -23.44 -16.75 -0.10
N ILE A 539 -24.37 -16.21 0.69
CA ILE A 539 -24.04 -15.81 2.07
C ILE A 539 -24.23 -17.05 2.94
N LYS A 540 -23.14 -17.51 3.57
CA LYS A 540 -23.21 -18.61 4.54
C LYS A 540 -23.49 -18.02 5.91
N TRP A 541 -24.73 -18.05 6.33
CA TRP A 541 -25.10 -17.61 7.66
C TRP A 541 -24.78 -18.71 8.67
N ALA A 542 -24.09 -18.34 9.75
CA ALA A 542 -24.10 -19.17 10.93
C ALA A 542 -25.50 -19.00 11.54
N GLY A 543 -26.37 -20.01 11.44
CA GLY A 543 -27.66 -20.23 12.14
C GLY A 543 -28.77 -19.16 12.17
N ALA A 544 -28.53 -17.88 11.89
CA ALA A 544 -29.56 -16.84 11.76
C ALA A 544 -29.15 -15.76 10.74
N GLN A 545 -30.12 -15.21 10.00
CA GLN A 545 -29.93 -14.13 9.03
C GLN A 545 -29.96 -12.76 9.72
N HIS A 546 -29.17 -11.79 9.24
CA HIS A 546 -29.29 -10.39 9.66
C HIS A 546 -30.51 -9.72 9.01
N THR A 547 -31.39 -9.12 9.82
CA THR A 547 -32.48 -8.27 9.33
C THR A 547 -32.14 -6.80 9.50
N PRO A 548 -32.07 -5.99 8.42
CA PRO A 548 -31.82 -4.56 8.52
C PRO A 548 -32.90 -3.86 9.34
N GLY A 549 -32.52 -3.21 10.45
CA GLY A 549 -33.42 -2.53 11.38
C GLY A 549 -33.68 -3.27 12.70
N ASP A 550 -33.12 -4.47 12.90
CA ASP A 550 -33.08 -5.10 14.22
C ASP A 550 -32.23 -4.25 15.18
N VAL A 551 -32.77 -3.98 16.38
CA VAL A 551 -32.13 -3.14 17.42
C VAL A 551 -31.87 -3.98 18.67
N ASP A 552 -30.77 -3.68 19.37
CA ASP A 552 -30.40 -4.32 20.63
C ASP A 552 -31.48 -4.11 21.71
N ASP A 553 -32.25 -5.16 22.05
CA ASP A 553 -33.22 -5.15 23.14
C ASP A 553 -32.61 -5.71 24.44
N GLY A 554 -32.37 -4.83 25.41
CA GLY A 554 -31.83 -5.18 26.72
C GLY A 554 -32.70 -6.11 27.59
N ARG A 555 -33.90 -6.48 27.12
CA ARG A 555 -34.84 -7.42 27.79
C ARG A 555 -34.95 -8.77 27.10
N LYS A 556 -34.60 -8.87 25.81
CA LYS A 556 -34.59 -10.10 25.01
C LYS A 556 -33.17 -10.62 24.82
N MET A 557 -32.50 -10.98 25.91
CA MET A 557 -31.15 -11.57 25.86
C MET A 557 -31.24 -13.09 26.05
N HIS A 558 -31.63 -13.80 24.99
CA HIS A 558 -31.42 -15.23 24.91
C HIS A 558 -30.36 -15.51 23.85
N PRO A 559 -29.25 -16.19 24.20
CA PRO A 559 -28.26 -16.54 23.22
C PRO A 559 -28.83 -17.56 22.24
N ARG A 560 -28.29 -17.52 21.03
CA ARG A 560 -28.59 -18.48 19.98
C ARG A 560 -28.18 -19.90 20.40
N SER A 561 -29.01 -20.87 20.01
CA SER A 561 -28.82 -22.29 20.32
C SER A 561 -28.17 -23.10 19.19
N SER A 562 -28.10 -22.57 17.97
CA SER A 562 -27.51 -23.25 16.81
C SER A 562 -26.60 -22.33 16.00
N PHE A 563 -25.49 -22.90 15.51
CA PHE A 563 -24.51 -22.28 14.63
C PHE A 563 -24.38 -23.01 13.29
N GLN A 564 -25.31 -23.92 12.98
CA GLN A 564 -25.27 -24.66 11.72
C GLN A 564 -25.28 -23.70 10.53
N ALA A 565 -24.31 -23.89 9.64
CA ALA A 565 -24.21 -23.10 8.43
C ALA A 565 -25.40 -23.40 7.53
N PHE A 566 -26.18 -22.38 7.19
CA PHE A 566 -27.15 -22.46 6.10
C PHE A 566 -26.80 -21.42 5.05
N LEU A 567 -27.06 -21.79 3.80
CA LEU A 567 -26.65 -21.02 2.65
C LEU A 567 -27.85 -20.24 2.14
N GLU A 568 -27.79 -18.92 2.27
CA GLU A 568 -28.74 -18.03 1.61
C GLU A 568 -28.24 -17.82 0.17
N VAL A 569 -28.99 -18.36 -0.79
CA VAL A 569 -28.73 -18.09 -2.20
C VAL A 569 -29.58 -16.92 -2.63
N VAL A 570 -28.98 -15.73 -2.70
CA VAL A 570 -29.65 -14.57 -3.30
C VAL A 570 -29.51 -14.70 -4.82
N LYS A 571 -30.49 -15.34 -5.47
CA LYS A 571 -30.46 -15.59 -6.93
C LYS A 571 -30.91 -14.40 -7.77
N THR A 572 -31.68 -13.48 -7.19
CA THR A 572 -32.37 -12.41 -7.92
C THR A 572 -31.74 -11.03 -7.73
N ARG A 573 -30.46 -10.95 -7.35
CA ARG A 573 -29.74 -9.68 -7.16
C ARG A 573 -28.45 -9.64 -7.97
N SER A 574 -28.12 -8.45 -8.47
CA SER A 574 -26.81 -8.16 -9.05
C SER A 574 -25.82 -7.64 -8.01
N LEU A 575 -24.58 -7.37 -8.44
CA LEU A 575 -23.70 -6.49 -7.68
C LEU A 575 -24.34 -5.10 -7.55
N PRO A 576 -24.24 -4.45 -6.37
CA PRO A 576 -24.78 -3.10 -6.15
C PRO A 576 -24.00 -2.06 -6.97
N TRP A 577 -24.68 -1.02 -7.44
CA TRP A 577 -24.06 0.09 -8.17
C TRP A 577 -23.27 0.97 -7.19
N GLU A 578 -22.00 1.23 -7.48
CA GLU A 578 -21.16 2.08 -6.66
C GLU A 578 -21.47 3.57 -6.91
N ASP A 579 -21.22 4.44 -5.92
CA ASP A 579 -21.51 5.88 -6.04
C ASP A 579 -20.70 6.52 -7.19
N ALA A 580 -19.43 6.13 -7.35
CA ALA A 580 -18.59 6.58 -8.46
C ALA A 580 -19.15 6.20 -9.85
N GLU A 581 -19.78 5.02 -9.95
CA GLU A 581 -20.42 4.56 -11.18
C GLU A 581 -21.68 5.37 -11.47
N MET A 582 -22.47 5.66 -10.44
CA MET A 582 -23.66 6.50 -10.54
C MET A 582 -23.32 7.95 -10.91
N ASP A 583 -22.24 8.51 -10.34
CA ASP A 583 -21.74 9.84 -10.70
C ASP A 583 -21.29 9.90 -12.16
N ALA A 584 -20.63 8.85 -12.66
CA ALA A 584 -20.27 8.75 -14.07
C ALA A 584 -21.50 8.71 -14.98
N ILE A 585 -22.52 7.92 -14.61
CA ILE A 585 -23.81 7.83 -15.33
C ILE A 585 -24.53 9.19 -15.34
N HIS A 586 -24.64 9.84 -14.19
CA HIS A 586 -25.29 11.16 -14.08
C HIS A 586 -24.52 12.24 -14.84
N SER A 587 -23.19 12.19 -14.83
CA SER A 587 -22.35 13.11 -15.60
C SER A 587 -22.62 12.94 -17.09
N LEU A 588 -22.59 11.71 -17.60
CA LEU A 588 -22.91 11.41 -19.00
C LEU A 588 -24.34 11.85 -19.37
N GLN A 589 -25.30 11.65 -18.47
CA GLN A 589 -26.68 12.08 -18.67
C GLN A 589 -26.79 13.61 -18.84
N LEU A 590 -26.18 14.38 -17.94
CA LEU A 590 -26.20 15.85 -17.97
C LEU A 590 -25.56 16.38 -19.24
N ILE A 591 -24.41 15.82 -19.59
CA ILE A 591 -23.68 16.08 -20.83
C ILE A 591 -24.59 15.88 -22.03
N LEU A 592 -25.22 14.70 -22.13
CA LEU A 592 -26.00 14.34 -23.30
C LEU A 592 -27.20 15.25 -23.41
N ARG A 593 -27.89 15.50 -22.30
CA ARG A 593 -29.00 16.44 -22.22
C ARG A 593 -28.60 17.85 -22.68
N GLY A 594 -27.41 18.34 -22.29
CA GLY A 594 -26.86 19.61 -22.75
C GLY A 594 -26.59 19.64 -24.25
N SER A 595 -25.90 18.61 -24.78
CA SER A 595 -25.60 18.51 -26.21
C SER A 595 -26.86 18.41 -27.09
N PHE A 596 -27.91 17.74 -26.62
CA PHE A 596 -29.17 17.62 -27.34
C PHE A 596 -30.00 18.91 -27.30
N GLN A 597 -29.89 19.72 -26.25
CA GLN A 597 -30.49 21.06 -26.20
C GLN A 597 -29.76 22.05 -27.12
N GLU A 598 -28.44 21.91 -27.29
CA GLU A 598 -27.64 22.74 -28.21
C GLU A 598 -27.88 22.38 -29.69
N MET A 599 -28.14 21.12 -30.03
CA MET A 599 -28.45 20.71 -31.42
C MET A 599 -29.81 21.26 -31.92
N GLU A 600 -30.75 21.58 -31.03
CA GLU A 600 -32.00 22.28 -31.39
C GLU A 600 -31.81 23.80 -31.60
N GLY A 601 -30.63 24.36 -31.28
CA GLY A 601 -30.28 25.77 -31.40
C GLY A 601 -29.03 26.01 -32.26
N THR A 602 -29.06 25.59 -33.52
CA THR A 602 -27.88 25.71 -34.41
C THR A 602 -27.72 27.13 -34.95
N GLU A 603 -26.91 27.98 -34.29
CA GLU A 603 -26.26 29.13 -34.96
C GLU A 603 -24.92 29.60 -34.35
N THR A 604 -24.39 29.00 -33.28
CA THR A 604 -23.21 29.54 -32.55
C THR A 604 -22.00 28.61 -32.45
N ARG A 605 -21.74 27.76 -33.44
CA ARG A 605 -20.54 26.87 -33.45
C ARG A 605 -19.42 27.31 -34.41
N THR A 606 -19.63 28.40 -35.16
CA THR A 606 -18.69 28.91 -36.18
C THR A 606 -17.69 29.97 -35.69
N LEU A 607 -17.66 30.30 -34.39
CA LEU A 607 -16.78 31.36 -33.84
C LEU A 607 -15.68 30.88 -32.89
N MET A 608 -15.60 29.58 -32.58
CA MET A 608 -14.54 29.02 -31.71
C MET A 608 -13.40 28.33 -32.48
N HIS A 609 -13.43 28.35 -33.82
CA HIS A 609 -12.39 27.74 -34.66
C HIS A 609 -11.36 28.73 -35.23
N SER A 610 -11.41 30.00 -34.82
CA SER A 610 -10.46 31.05 -35.28
C SER A 610 -9.50 31.57 -34.18
N ARG A 611 -9.33 30.83 -33.08
CA ARG A 611 -8.39 31.18 -31.99
C ARG A 611 -7.48 30.04 -31.56
N LEU A 612 -7.09 29.18 -32.50
CA LEU A 612 -6.09 28.13 -32.30
C LEU A 612 -5.06 28.11 -33.45
N SER A 613 -4.77 29.29 -33.98
CA SER A 613 -3.73 29.52 -34.97
C SER A 613 -2.95 30.77 -34.59
N ASP A 614 -2.33 30.74 -33.42
CA ASP A 614 -1.19 31.61 -33.09
C ASP A 614 -0.48 31.00 -31.89
N LEU A 615 0.72 30.48 -32.16
CA LEU A 615 1.89 30.28 -31.29
C LEU A 615 2.69 29.04 -31.74
N ARG A 616 3.30 29.16 -32.93
CA ARG A 616 4.60 28.56 -33.23
C ARG A 616 5.49 29.69 -33.66
N ILE A 617 6.49 30.03 -32.84
CA ILE A 617 7.86 30.46 -33.17
C ILE A 617 8.52 30.82 -31.83
N GLN A 618 9.39 29.95 -31.32
CA GLN A 618 10.71 30.31 -30.79
C GLN A 618 11.45 29.02 -30.42
N GLY A 619 12.41 28.68 -31.26
CA GLY A 619 13.35 27.60 -31.03
C GLY A 619 14.65 28.00 -31.70
N MET A 620 15.58 28.53 -30.87
CA MET A 620 17.04 28.61 -31.03
C MET A 620 17.55 29.72 -30.12
N ASP A 621 17.72 29.40 -28.83
CA ASP A 621 18.74 29.98 -27.92
C ASP A 621 18.70 29.35 -26.50
N GLU A 622 18.55 28.02 -26.41
CA GLU A 622 18.44 27.34 -25.10
C GLU A 622 19.57 26.33 -24.80
N LEU A 623 20.41 25.97 -25.78
CA LEU A 623 21.47 24.97 -25.56
C LEU A 623 22.79 25.54 -25.02
N SER A 624 23.10 26.84 -25.22
CA SER A 624 24.28 27.47 -24.59
C SER A 624 24.03 27.97 -23.17
N THR A 625 22.77 28.04 -22.76
CA THR A 625 22.34 28.52 -21.44
C THR A 625 22.34 27.39 -20.42
N VAL A 626 21.92 26.18 -20.82
CA VAL A 626 21.92 24.98 -19.95
C VAL A 626 23.33 24.52 -19.63
N ALA A 627 24.26 24.51 -20.60
CA ALA A 627 25.65 24.09 -20.38
C ALA A 627 26.42 25.06 -19.45
N ASN A 628 26.19 26.37 -19.58
CA ASN A 628 26.83 27.37 -18.73
C ASN A 628 26.21 27.45 -17.32
N GLU A 629 24.91 27.15 -17.16
CA GLU A 629 24.29 26.99 -15.84
C GLU A 629 24.74 25.69 -15.14
N MET A 630 24.94 24.59 -15.87
CA MET A 630 25.44 23.32 -15.30
C MET A 630 26.86 23.41 -14.73
N VAL A 631 27.79 24.08 -15.43
CA VAL A 631 29.16 24.30 -14.91
C VAL A 631 29.13 25.20 -13.67
N ARG A 632 28.28 26.23 -13.66
CA ARG A 632 28.10 27.11 -12.50
C ARG A 632 27.51 26.36 -11.29
N LEU A 633 26.62 25.41 -11.50
CA LEU A 633 26.03 24.55 -10.45
C LEU A 633 27.07 23.62 -9.81
N ILE A 634 28.01 23.07 -10.57
CA ILE A 634 29.07 22.18 -10.05
C ILE A 634 30.11 22.95 -9.24
N GLU A 635 30.51 24.13 -9.71
CA GLU A 635 31.49 24.98 -9.01
C GLU A 635 30.93 25.63 -7.73
N THR A 636 29.61 25.85 -7.68
CA THR A 636 28.92 26.44 -6.51
C THR A 636 28.30 25.40 -5.57
N ALA A 637 28.40 24.11 -5.90
CA ALA A 637 27.85 23.03 -5.09
C ALA A 637 28.48 22.99 -3.68
N THR A 638 27.64 22.90 -2.66
CA THR A 638 28.04 22.80 -1.25
C THR A 638 28.48 21.39 -0.84
N ALA A 639 28.26 20.39 -1.69
CA ALA A 639 28.68 19.00 -1.48
C ALA A 639 30.03 18.70 -2.19
N PRO A 640 30.91 17.84 -1.63
CA PRO A 640 32.12 17.42 -2.31
C PRO A 640 31.82 16.59 -3.57
N ILE A 641 32.24 17.10 -4.73
CA ILE A 641 32.11 16.41 -6.03
C ILE A 641 33.52 16.18 -6.58
N LEU A 642 33.81 14.91 -6.89
CA LEU A 642 35.06 14.49 -7.50
C LEU A 642 34.76 13.57 -8.69
N ALA A 643 35.38 13.81 -9.82
CA ALA A 643 35.20 13.04 -11.04
C ALA A 643 36.54 12.50 -11.52
N VAL A 644 36.54 11.27 -12.02
CA VAL A 644 37.70 10.63 -12.62
C VAL A 644 37.41 10.20 -14.04
N ASP A 645 38.46 10.04 -14.85
CA ASP A 645 38.41 9.45 -16.18
C ASP A 645 38.41 7.91 -16.13
N ALA A 646 38.27 7.27 -17.29
CA ALA A 646 38.27 5.81 -17.45
C ALA A 646 39.56 5.11 -16.98
N ASN A 647 40.65 5.86 -16.77
CA ASN A 647 41.92 5.34 -16.24
C ASN A 647 42.03 5.55 -14.71
N GLY A 648 41.00 6.13 -14.08
CA GLY A 648 40.98 6.45 -12.65
C GLY A 648 41.76 7.72 -12.28
N ASN A 649 42.04 8.61 -13.24
CA ASN A 649 42.68 9.90 -12.98
C ASN A 649 41.64 11.01 -12.81
N VAL A 650 41.86 11.93 -11.86
CA VAL A 650 40.89 12.98 -11.54
C VAL A 650 40.75 13.98 -12.70
N ASN A 651 39.53 14.17 -13.19
CA ASN A 651 39.16 15.14 -14.22
C ASN A 651 38.07 16.13 -13.77
N GLY A 652 37.58 16.00 -12.53
CA GLY A 652 36.70 16.97 -11.89
C GLY A 652 36.99 17.05 -10.39
N TRP A 653 37.19 18.26 -9.87
CA TRP A 653 37.46 18.48 -8.46
C TRP A 653 36.84 19.81 -8.05
N ASN A 654 35.76 19.79 -7.28
CA ASN A 654 35.05 21.01 -6.94
C ASN A 654 35.67 21.74 -5.73
N GLY A 655 35.27 23.00 -5.53
CA GLY A 655 35.80 23.84 -4.45
C GLY A 655 35.62 23.26 -3.05
N LYS A 656 34.56 22.47 -2.82
CA LYS A 656 34.29 21.83 -1.53
C LYS A 656 35.27 20.69 -1.22
N VAL A 657 35.60 19.81 -2.17
CA VAL A 657 36.61 18.77 -1.96
C VAL A 657 38.00 19.40 -1.74
N ALA A 658 38.31 20.49 -2.45
CA ALA A 658 39.57 21.22 -2.29
C ALA A 658 39.73 21.83 -0.89
N GLU A 659 38.64 22.38 -0.33
CA GLU A 659 38.60 22.87 1.06
C GLU A 659 38.79 21.74 2.08
N LEU A 660 38.12 20.60 1.89
CA LEU A 660 38.15 19.47 2.83
C LEU A 660 39.50 18.75 2.86
N THR A 661 40.09 18.50 1.69
CA THR A 661 41.37 17.79 1.55
C THR A 661 42.59 18.70 1.70
N GLY A 662 42.42 20.02 1.49
CA GLY A 662 43.51 21.00 1.46
C GLY A 662 44.33 20.99 0.17
N LEU A 663 43.91 20.22 -0.85
CA LEU A 663 44.54 20.13 -2.16
C LEU A 663 43.81 21.05 -3.16
N ARG A 664 44.53 21.97 -3.80
CA ARG A 664 43.92 22.89 -4.78
C ARG A 664 43.49 22.11 -6.03
N VAL A 665 42.45 22.58 -6.71
CA VAL A 665 41.93 21.98 -7.95
C VAL A 665 43.05 21.76 -8.97
N GLU A 666 43.89 22.77 -9.19
CA GLU A 666 45.02 22.70 -10.13
C GLU A 666 46.03 21.59 -9.80
N ASP A 667 46.18 21.27 -8.51
CA ASP A 667 47.12 20.26 -8.00
C ASP A 667 46.48 18.86 -7.89
N ALA A 668 45.15 18.75 -8.03
CA ALA A 668 44.42 17.49 -7.97
C ALA A 668 44.16 16.88 -9.36
N MET A 669 44.06 17.72 -10.39
CA MET A 669 43.70 17.31 -11.75
C MET A 669 44.80 16.46 -12.40
N GLY A 670 44.42 15.34 -13.01
CA GLY A 670 45.31 14.40 -13.70
C GLY A 670 46.03 13.40 -12.78
N HIS A 671 45.88 13.51 -11.46
CA HIS A 671 46.41 12.54 -10.51
C HIS A 671 45.50 11.32 -10.35
N SER A 672 46.10 10.15 -10.04
CA SER A 672 45.34 8.91 -9.87
C SER A 672 44.59 8.91 -8.55
N LEU A 673 43.26 8.77 -8.59
CA LEU A 673 42.41 8.79 -7.40
C LEU A 673 42.79 7.65 -6.43
N VAL A 674 42.91 6.43 -6.95
CA VAL A 674 43.17 5.22 -6.13
C VAL A 674 44.57 5.22 -5.54
N LYS A 675 45.60 5.54 -6.34
CA LYS A 675 47.01 5.36 -5.92
C LYS A 675 47.59 6.53 -5.14
N GLU A 676 47.12 7.75 -5.41
CA GLU A 676 47.78 8.98 -4.94
C GLU A 676 46.92 9.78 -3.96
N LEU A 677 45.59 9.78 -4.15
CA LEU A 677 44.68 10.66 -3.40
C LEU A 677 43.86 9.93 -2.31
N VAL A 678 43.55 8.65 -2.50
CA VAL A 678 42.82 7.80 -1.54
C VAL A 678 43.77 7.24 -0.47
N HIS A 679 43.27 7.09 0.75
CA HIS A 679 44.01 6.48 1.86
C HIS A 679 44.13 4.95 1.66
N PRO A 680 45.26 4.31 2.03
CA PRO A 680 45.49 2.87 1.79
C PRO A 680 44.38 1.92 2.26
N ALA A 681 43.67 2.30 3.33
CA ALA A 681 42.56 1.53 3.89
C ALA A 681 41.30 1.47 2.99
N SER A 682 41.17 2.38 2.02
CA SER A 682 40.02 2.47 1.11
C SER A 682 40.39 2.20 -0.35
N GLU A 683 41.65 1.85 -0.65
CA GLU A 683 42.12 1.59 -2.03
C GLU A 683 41.31 0.47 -2.69
N GLU A 684 41.14 -0.67 -2.01
CA GLU A 684 40.39 -1.81 -2.54
C GLU A 684 38.89 -1.50 -2.72
N ALA A 685 38.31 -0.68 -1.84
CA ALA A 685 36.91 -0.27 -1.92
C ALA A 685 36.67 0.69 -3.08
N VAL A 686 37.56 1.67 -3.28
CA VAL A 686 37.50 2.62 -4.41
C VAL A 686 37.81 1.91 -5.72
N GLU A 687 38.74 0.96 -5.75
CA GLU A 687 39.04 0.17 -6.95
C GLU A 687 37.86 -0.71 -7.36
N ARG A 688 37.19 -1.37 -6.40
CA ARG A 688 35.93 -2.08 -6.65
C ARG A 688 34.83 -1.14 -7.15
N LEU A 689 34.61 -0.02 -6.47
CA LEU A 689 33.64 1.00 -6.87
C LEU A 689 33.88 1.50 -8.30
N LEU A 690 35.14 1.78 -8.64
CA LEU A 690 35.52 2.22 -9.98
C LEU A 690 35.29 1.11 -11.00
N CYS A 691 35.67 -0.14 -10.72
CA CYS A 691 35.41 -1.25 -11.63
C CYS A 691 33.91 -1.47 -11.87
N LEU A 692 33.10 -1.42 -10.80
CA LEU A 692 31.65 -1.58 -10.88
C LEU A 692 31.01 -0.41 -11.64
N ALA A 693 31.35 0.83 -11.30
CA ALA A 693 30.83 2.01 -11.97
C ALA A 693 31.30 2.13 -13.43
N LEU A 694 32.53 1.73 -13.75
CA LEU A 694 33.04 1.64 -15.12
C LEU A 694 32.38 0.49 -15.91
N SER A 695 31.89 -0.55 -15.23
CA SER A 695 31.04 -1.58 -15.83
C SER A 695 29.56 -1.19 -15.92
N GLY A 696 29.18 -0.03 -15.37
CA GLY A 696 27.82 0.52 -15.42
C GLY A 696 26.93 0.14 -14.25
N GLU A 697 27.45 -0.55 -13.23
CA GLU A 697 26.74 -0.85 -11.99
C GLU A 697 27.02 0.25 -10.95
N GLU A 698 25.99 0.97 -10.54
CA GLU A 698 26.11 2.12 -9.63
C GLU A 698 25.83 1.71 -8.18
N GLU A 699 26.83 1.86 -7.32
CA GLU A 699 26.67 1.67 -5.87
C GLU A 699 26.47 3.00 -5.13
N GLN A 700 25.58 2.97 -4.15
CA GLN A 700 25.23 4.11 -3.31
C GLN A 700 25.66 3.88 -1.86
N ASN A 701 25.94 4.97 -1.14
CA ASN A 701 26.32 5.01 0.27
C ASN A 701 27.66 4.30 0.60
N VAL A 702 28.65 4.36 -0.29
CA VAL A 702 29.94 3.69 -0.05
C VAL A 702 30.93 4.64 0.63
N GLU A 703 31.60 4.14 1.68
CA GLU A 703 32.55 4.93 2.45
C GLU A 703 33.95 4.92 1.82
N ILE A 704 34.49 6.10 1.54
CA ILE A 704 35.86 6.28 1.04
C ILE A 704 36.64 7.25 1.94
N LYS A 705 37.94 6.99 2.11
CA LYS A 705 38.85 7.83 2.88
C LYS A 705 39.85 8.52 1.96
N LEU A 706 39.83 9.85 1.90
CA LEU A 706 40.78 10.67 1.14
C LEU A 706 41.93 11.16 2.03
N ARG A 707 43.13 11.29 1.47
CA ARG A 707 44.29 11.86 2.17
C ARG A 707 44.11 13.37 2.35
N THR A 708 44.85 13.96 3.28
CA THR A 708 44.85 15.42 3.54
C THR A 708 46.23 16.04 3.31
N TRP A 709 46.25 17.29 2.84
CA TRP A 709 47.46 18.04 2.49
C TRP A 709 47.48 19.43 3.15
N GLY A 710 48.66 20.04 3.24
CA GLY A 710 48.82 21.40 3.78
C GLY A 710 48.41 21.55 5.26
N ALA A 711 47.66 22.61 5.58
CA ALA A 711 47.23 22.92 6.95
C ALA A 711 46.21 21.90 7.51
N GLN A 712 45.43 21.24 6.64
CA GLN A 712 44.47 20.19 7.01
C GLN A 712 45.16 18.91 7.51
N LYS A 713 46.43 18.68 7.16
CA LYS A 713 47.23 17.56 7.67
C LYS A 713 47.46 17.62 9.20
N ALA A 714 47.32 18.79 9.81
CA ALA A 714 47.40 18.97 11.25
C ALA A 714 46.07 18.67 12.00
N VAL A 715 44.94 18.56 11.28
CA VAL A 715 43.59 18.32 11.86
C VAL A 715 43.20 16.83 11.80
N GLY A 716 43.70 16.08 10.82
CA GLY A 716 43.53 14.63 10.72
C GLY A 716 44.22 14.06 9.47
N GLU A 717 44.68 12.80 9.51
CA GLU A 717 45.41 12.16 8.39
C GLU A 717 44.52 11.79 7.19
N SER A 718 43.19 11.76 7.35
CA SER A 718 42.25 11.48 6.28
C SER A 718 40.85 12.10 6.50
N VAL A 719 40.15 12.38 5.40
CA VAL A 719 38.73 12.81 5.35
C VAL A 719 37.90 11.61 4.92
N ILE A 720 36.80 11.35 5.62
CA ILE A 720 35.89 10.24 5.36
C ILE A 720 34.65 10.78 4.64
N LEU A 721 34.43 10.31 3.41
CA LEU A 721 33.27 10.66 2.60
C LEU A 721 32.40 9.42 2.42
N VAL A 722 31.08 9.58 2.53
CA VAL A 722 30.14 8.62 1.96
C VAL A 722 29.82 9.11 0.57
N VAL A 723 30.19 8.33 -0.44
CA VAL A 723 30.05 8.69 -1.85
C VAL A 723 29.05 7.80 -2.56
N ASN A 724 28.32 8.40 -3.47
CA ASN A 724 27.57 7.71 -4.50
C ASN A 724 28.38 7.80 -5.80
N ALA A 725 28.62 6.66 -6.44
CA ALA A 725 29.35 6.60 -7.69
C ALA A 725 28.35 6.62 -8.86
N CYS A 726 28.40 7.67 -9.67
CA CYS A 726 27.63 7.79 -10.90
C CYS A 726 28.56 7.64 -12.10
N SER A 727 28.19 6.78 -13.04
CA SER A 727 28.95 6.60 -14.28
C SER A 727 28.87 7.87 -15.14
N SER A 728 30.01 8.51 -15.41
CA SER A 728 30.08 9.66 -16.31
C SER A 728 30.26 9.17 -17.73
N ARG A 729 29.30 9.51 -18.59
CA ARG A 729 29.19 8.99 -19.95
C ARG A 729 29.40 10.12 -20.95
N ASP A 730 30.16 9.85 -22.01
CA ASP A 730 30.26 10.81 -23.09
C ASP A 730 29.00 10.81 -23.96
N VAL A 731 28.98 11.67 -24.96
CA VAL A 731 27.88 11.77 -25.95
C VAL A 731 27.61 10.45 -26.68
N THR A 732 28.49 9.45 -26.53
CA THR A 732 28.40 8.12 -27.12
C THR A 732 28.11 6.98 -26.11
N ASP A 733 27.72 7.35 -24.88
CA ASP A 733 27.48 6.48 -23.71
C ASP A 733 28.63 5.62 -23.24
N SER A 734 29.81 5.84 -23.79
CA SER A 734 30.97 5.16 -23.26
C SER A 734 31.19 5.77 -21.88
N VAL A 735 31.28 4.92 -20.86
CA VAL A 735 31.67 5.37 -19.52
C VAL A 735 33.09 5.93 -19.67
N VAL A 736 33.18 7.26 -19.79
CA VAL A 736 34.43 8.00 -19.94
C VAL A 736 35.04 8.34 -18.59
N GLY A 737 34.29 8.11 -17.52
CA GLY A 737 34.70 8.40 -16.18
C GLY A 737 33.67 8.01 -15.14
N VAL A 738 33.96 8.35 -13.88
CA VAL A 738 33.04 8.15 -12.76
C VAL A 738 32.97 9.46 -11.98
N CYS A 739 31.77 9.98 -11.77
CA CYS A 739 31.50 11.13 -10.93
C CYS A 739 31.04 10.64 -9.55
N PHE A 740 31.76 11.04 -8.53
CA PHE A 740 31.43 10.76 -7.14
C PHE A 740 30.85 12.01 -6.50
N VAL A 741 29.64 11.87 -5.96
CA VAL A 741 29.01 12.88 -5.13
C VAL A 741 29.09 12.40 -3.70
N GLY A 742 29.81 13.15 -2.87
CA GLY A 742 30.11 12.77 -1.49
C GLY A 742 29.37 13.61 -0.46
N GLN A 743 29.16 13.02 0.71
CA GLN A 743 28.86 13.72 1.94
C GLN A 743 30.03 13.58 2.91
N ASP A 744 30.48 14.67 3.50
CA ASP A 744 31.50 14.63 4.55
C ASP A 744 30.92 14.04 5.83
N VAL A 745 31.39 12.85 6.20
CA VAL A 745 31.03 12.16 7.45
C VAL A 745 32.24 12.07 8.39
N THR A 746 33.33 12.79 8.12
CA THR A 746 34.59 12.70 8.88
C THR A 746 34.38 12.95 10.36
N GLY A 747 33.61 14.00 10.70
CA GLY A 747 33.25 14.32 12.08
C GLY A 747 32.41 13.23 12.74
N GLU A 748 31.48 12.63 12.00
CA GLU A 748 30.54 11.61 12.48
C GLU A 748 31.24 10.26 12.71
N LYS A 749 32.09 9.84 11.76
CA LYS A 749 32.83 8.58 11.79
C LYS A 749 34.07 8.59 12.68
N MET A 750 34.85 9.66 12.74
CA MET A 750 35.96 9.76 13.73
C MET A 750 35.45 9.70 15.16
N MET A 751 34.23 10.20 15.36
CA MET A 751 33.51 10.04 16.61
C MET A 751 33.06 8.57 16.76
N MET A 752 32.38 7.97 15.79
CA MET A 752 31.90 6.56 15.79
C MET A 752 33.00 5.49 15.98
N ASP A 753 34.13 5.60 15.27
CA ASP A 753 35.26 4.66 15.39
C ASP A 753 35.99 4.81 16.75
N LYS A 754 36.04 6.03 17.31
CA LYS A 754 36.50 6.25 18.70
C LYS A 754 35.49 5.73 19.72
N TYR A 755 34.19 5.83 19.45
CA TYR A 755 33.11 5.29 20.29
C TYR A 755 33.11 3.75 20.33
N THR A 756 33.47 3.09 19.22
CA THR A 756 33.41 1.62 19.10
C THR A 756 34.65 0.92 19.68
N ARG A 757 35.82 1.58 19.68
CA ARG A 757 37.09 0.98 20.16
C ARG A 757 37.47 1.30 21.61
N VAL A 758 36.88 2.30 22.25
CA VAL A 758 37.25 2.69 23.63
C VAL A 758 36.15 2.28 24.61
N SER A 759 36.20 1.02 25.05
CA SER A 759 35.33 0.46 26.10
C SER A 759 35.63 1.00 27.52
N GLY A 760 36.20 2.21 27.63
CA GLY A 760 36.67 2.77 28.91
C GLY A 760 35.99 4.08 29.34
N ASP A 761 35.79 5.02 28.40
CA ASP A 761 35.44 6.42 28.73
C ASP A 761 34.17 6.92 28.00
N TYR A 762 33.14 6.08 27.89
CA TYR A 762 31.88 6.44 27.21
C TYR A 762 31.15 7.63 27.86
N ALA A 763 31.19 7.72 29.20
CA ALA A 763 30.49 8.77 29.95
C ALA A 763 31.03 10.18 29.66
N THR A 764 32.34 10.35 29.46
CA THR A 764 32.94 11.68 29.25
C THR A 764 32.60 12.26 27.87
N ILE A 765 32.29 11.41 26.88
CA ILE A 765 32.00 11.84 25.52
C ILE A 765 30.51 12.16 25.33
N VAL A 766 29.58 11.35 25.85
CA VAL A 766 28.13 11.69 25.84
C VAL A 766 27.86 13.00 26.58
N HIS A 767 28.67 13.29 27.59
CA HIS A 767 28.58 14.53 28.37
C HIS A 767 29.47 15.67 27.86
N SER A 768 30.19 15.46 26.76
CA SER A 768 31.04 16.49 26.18
C SER A 768 30.19 17.59 25.53
N PRO A 769 30.44 18.88 25.83
CA PRO A 769 29.69 20.00 25.29
C PRO A 769 30.05 20.36 23.83
N ASN A 770 30.74 19.46 23.10
CA ASN A 770 31.18 19.73 21.74
C ASN A 770 29.99 19.75 20.76
N VAL A 771 29.92 20.79 19.91
CA VAL A 771 28.85 21.00 18.91
C VAL A 771 28.87 19.93 17.82
N LEU A 772 30.00 19.23 17.63
CA LEU A 772 30.14 18.13 16.67
C LEU A 772 29.49 16.81 17.12
N ILE A 773 29.02 16.70 18.36
CA ILE A 773 28.32 15.50 18.83
C ILE A 773 26.86 15.63 18.41
N PRO A 774 26.33 14.71 17.57
CA PRO A 774 24.92 14.76 17.18
C PRO A 774 24.02 14.61 18.42
N PRO A 775 22.75 15.04 18.37
CA PRO A 775 21.81 14.78 19.46
C PRO A 775 21.65 13.26 19.69
N ILE A 776 21.99 12.82 20.91
CA ILE A 776 21.99 11.41 21.33
C ILE A 776 21.16 11.28 22.60
N PHE A 777 20.31 10.27 22.61
CA PHE A 777 19.61 9.80 23.81
C PHE A 777 19.59 8.28 23.85
N GLY A 778 19.32 7.70 25.01
CA GLY A 778 19.33 6.25 25.16
C GLY A 778 18.57 5.78 26.39
N THR A 779 18.16 4.51 26.34
CA THR A 779 17.38 3.87 27.40
C THR A 779 18.08 2.65 27.97
N ASP A 780 17.61 2.21 29.13
CA ASP A 780 17.83 0.86 29.63
C ASP A 780 16.90 -0.15 28.94
N GLU A 781 17.00 -1.41 29.38
CA GLU A 781 16.16 -2.53 28.94
C GLU A 781 14.67 -2.35 29.28
N PHE A 782 14.32 -1.50 30.25
CA PHE A 782 12.94 -1.25 30.66
C PHE A 782 12.33 0.00 29.99
N GLY A 783 13.10 0.68 29.13
CA GLY A 783 12.66 1.88 28.42
C GLY A 783 12.80 3.18 29.22
N TYR A 784 13.45 3.17 30.39
CA TYR A 784 13.77 4.39 31.13
C TYR A 784 14.96 5.09 30.50
N THR A 785 14.88 6.42 30.44
CA THR A 785 15.91 7.25 29.83
C THR A 785 17.14 7.30 30.73
N THR A 786 18.23 6.68 30.27
CA THR A 786 19.52 6.69 30.96
C THR A 786 20.46 7.75 30.40
N GLU A 787 20.36 8.03 29.09
CA GLU A 787 21.24 8.99 28.42
C GLU A 787 20.47 10.12 27.75
N TRP A 788 21.01 11.33 27.91
CA TRP A 788 20.55 12.56 27.28
C TRP A 788 21.75 13.50 27.18
N ASN A 789 22.21 13.78 25.95
CA ASN A 789 23.41 14.57 25.73
C ASN A 789 23.14 16.10 25.66
N PRO A 790 24.17 16.96 25.76
CA PRO A 790 23.98 18.41 25.65
C PRO A 790 23.35 18.88 24.34
N ALA A 791 23.63 18.21 23.22
CA ALA A 791 23.02 18.51 21.92
C ALA A 791 21.49 18.27 21.93
N MET A 792 21.00 17.24 22.62
CA MET A 792 19.58 17.03 22.85
C MET A 792 18.95 18.14 23.69
N VAL A 793 19.66 18.69 24.68
CA VAL A 793 19.17 19.85 25.45
C VAL A 793 19.02 21.07 24.54
N HIS A 794 19.95 21.29 23.60
CA HIS A 794 19.87 22.38 22.64
C HIS A 794 18.69 22.22 21.67
N LEU A 795 18.51 21.01 21.12
CA LEU A 795 17.44 20.65 20.18
C LEU A 795 16.06 20.74 20.83
N THR A 796 15.89 20.09 21.99
CA THR A 796 14.57 19.92 22.61
C THR A 796 14.21 21.02 23.60
N GLY A 797 15.22 21.70 24.17
CA GLY A 797 15.04 22.66 25.26
C GLY A 797 14.81 22.03 26.63
N VAL A 798 14.97 20.71 26.78
CA VAL A 798 14.70 19.99 28.04
C VAL A 798 16.01 19.51 28.69
N PRO A 799 16.26 19.85 29.97
CA PRO A 799 17.50 19.48 30.65
C PRO A 799 17.50 18.01 31.12
N ARG A 800 18.68 17.38 31.15
CA ARG A 800 18.86 15.96 31.55
C ARG A 800 18.27 15.64 32.93
N LEU A 801 18.38 16.55 33.90
CA LEU A 801 17.85 16.36 35.26
C LEU A 801 16.34 16.12 35.29
N GLU A 802 15.61 16.63 34.30
CA GLU A 802 14.17 16.49 34.21
C GLU A 802 13.73 15.19 33.50
N ILE A 803 14.64 14.55 32.77
CA ILE A 803 14.37 13.38 31.91
C ILE A 803 14.93 12.09 32.51
N SER A 804 16.05 12.17 33.23
CA SER A 804 16.74 11.00 33.77
C SER A 804 15.80 10.16 34.63
N GLY A 805 15.63 8.88 34.26
CA GLY A 805 14.74 7.95 34.97
C GLY A 805 13.25 8.07 34.63
N LYS A 806 12.87 8.90 33.66
CA LYS A 806 11.52 8.91 33.05
C LYS A 806 11.45 7.97 31.86
N LEU A 807 10.25 7.47 31.57
CA LEU A 807 10.00 6.57 30.46
C LEU A 807 10.15 7.31 29.12
N LEU A 808 10.95 6.76 28.21
CA LEU A 808 11.24 7.40 26.94
C LEU A 808 9.98 7.58 26.09
N VAL A 809 9.21 6.51 25.97
CA VAL A 809 7.91 6.47 25.31
C VAL A 809 6.85 6.90 26.34
N GLY A 810 5.93 7.78 25.98
CA GLY A 810 4.89 8.30 26.86
C GLY A 810 5.31 9.54 27.66
N GLU A 811 6.24 9.41 28.61
CA GLU A 811 6.59 10.54 29.50
C GLU A 811 7.50 11.58 28.82
N VAL A 812 8.55 11.12 28.12
CA VAL A 812 9.46 12.01 27.37
C VAL A 812 8.86 12.36 26.01
N PHE A 813 8.72 11.37 25.13
CA PHE A 813 8.03 11.52 23.84
C PHE A 813 6.56 11.13 24.03
N GLY A 814 5.64 12.09 23.94
CA GLY A 814 4.22 11.97 24.28
C GLY A 814 3.78 13.06 25.27
N GLY A 815 4.53 13.21 26.36
CA GLY A 815 4.30 14.20 27.41
C GLY A 815 5.13 15.48 27.23
N LEU A 816 6.43 15.40 27.52
CA LEU A 816 7.33 16.57 27.46
C LEU A 816 7.59 17.06 26.03
N LEU A 817 7.73 16.13 25.08
CA LEU A 817 7.91 16.36 23.66
C LEU A 817 6.71 15.75 22.93
N LYS A 818 5.87 16.58 22.33
CA LYS A 818 4.64 16.09 21.70
C LYS A 818 4.95 15.44 20.36
N LEU A 819 4.39 14.27 20.11
CA LEU A 819 4.39 13.64 18.78
C LEU A 819 3.19 14.14 17.98
N GLU A 820 3.34 14.22 16.66
CA GLU A 820 2.29 14.76 15.76
C GLU A 820 1.08 13.85 15.62
N SER A 821 1.26 12.54 15.79
CA SER A 821 0.18 11.58 15.70
C SER A 821 0.35 10.42 16.68
N PRO A 822 -0.75 9.79 17.13
CA PRO A 822 -0.68 8.55 17.89
C PRO A 822 -0.01 7.41 17.09
N ASP A 823 -0.11 7.44 15.75
CA ASP A 823 0.59 6.50 14.86
C ASP A 823 2.11 6.66 14.96
N ALA A 824 2.62 7.91 15.12
CA ALA A 824 4.05 8.17 15.29
C ALA A 824 4.62 7.51 16.55
N MET A 825 3.82 7.45 17.64
CA MET A 825 4.22 6.73 18.86
C MET A 825 4.38 5.23 18.58
N THR A 826 3.37 4.63 17.94
CA THR A 826 3.38 3.20 17.61
C THR A 826 4.58 2.87 16.73
N LYS A 827 4.82 3.66 15.68
CA LYS A 827 5.98 3.47 14.79
C LYS A 827 7.30 3.63 15.53
N PHE A 828 7.41 4.61 16.44
CA PHE A 828 8.61 4.77 17.27
C PHE A 828 8.85 3.55 18.18
N MET A 829 7.79 3.00 18.78
CA MET A 829 7.88 1.76 19.57
C MET A 829 8.30 0.56 18.72
N ILE A 830 7.87 0.46 17.45
CA ILE A 830 8.31 -0.60 16.54
C ILE A 830 9.83 -0.51 16.37
N VAL A 831 10.35 0.66 16.04
CA VAL A 831 11.79 0.88 15.80
C VAL A 831 12.61 0.54 17.06
N LEU A 832 12.17 0.96 18.25
CA LEU A 832 12.85 0.63 19.50
C LEU A 832 12.86 -0.89 19.78
N ASN A 833 11.73 -1.57 19.52
CA ASN A 833 11.63 -3.02 19.74
C ASN A 833 12.50 -3.83 18.77
N LEU A 834 12.59 -3.41 17.50
CA LEU A 834 13.48 -4.03 16.52
C LEU A 834 14.95 -3.93 16.95
N ALA A 835 15.35 -2.77 17.47
CA ALA A 835 16.69 -2.56 18.03
C ALA A 835 16.97 -3.43 19.26
N MET A 836 16.00 -3.58 20.16
CA MET A 836 16.09 -4.45 21.33
C MET A 836 16.13 -5.95 21.00
N ASP A 837 15.68 -6.34 19.80
CA ASP A 837 15.79 -7.71 19.27
C ASP A 837 17.10 -7.95 18.51
N GLY A 838 17.91 -6.91 18.33
CA GLY A 838 19.27 -7.01 17.82
C GLY A 838 19.47 -6.54 16.37
N GLN A 839 18.42 -6.02 15.74
CA GLN A 839 18.45 -5.42 14.40
C GLN A 839 18.77 -3.92 14.50
N ASN A 840 19.75 -3.42 13.77
CA ASN A 840 19.97 -1.97 13.72
C ASN A 840 19.03 -1.36 12.68
N THR A 841 18.44 -0.21 12.99
CA THR A 841 17.58 0.53 12.05
C THR A 841 18.29 1.79 11.58
N ASP A 842 18.48 1.92 10.28
CA ASP A 842 19.14 3.08 9.67
C ASP A 842 18.10 4.12 9.24
N LYS A 843 18.29 5.37 9.68
CA LYS A 843 17.64 6.59 9.15
C LYS A 843 16.09 6.54 9.08
N TYR A 844 15.42 6.19 10.18
CA TYR A 844 13.96 6.25 10.31
C TYR A 844 13.43 7.70 10.40
N PRO A 845 12.51 8.16 9.53
CA PRO A 845 11.92 9.50 9.65
C PRO A 845 11.12 9.67 10.94
N PHE A 846 11.49 10.65 11.75
CA PHE A 846 10.89 10.92 13.06
C PHE A 846 10.62 12.41 13.24
N ALA A 847 9.43 12.75 13.70
CA ALA A 847 9.02 14.14 13.91
C ALA A 847 8.40 14.34 15.29
N PHE A 848 8.79 15.43 15.95
CA PHE A 848 8.26 15.80 17.26
C PHE A 848 8.28 17.32 17.46
N VAL A 849 7.49 17.81 18.42
CA VAL A 849 7.44 19.21 18.80
C VAL A 849 8.28 19.43 20.06
N SER A 850 9.28 20.31 19.95
CA SER A 850 10.16 20.68 21.06
C SER A 850 9.43 21.51 22.13
N ARG A 851 10.04 21.68 23.31
CA ARG A 851 9.50 22.56 24.37
C ARG A 851 9.31 24.01 23.90
N LYS A 852 10.06 24.43 22.87
CA LYS A 852 9.93 25.77 22.25
C LYS A 852 8.76 25.86 21.27
N SER A 853 7.90 24.84 21.18
CA SER A 853 6.81 24.72 20.20
C SER A 853 7.29 24.78 18.74
N GLN A 854 8.54 24.36 18.50
CA GLN A 854 9.10 24.22 17.16
C GLN A 854 8.99 22.77 16.70
N ARG A 855 8.53 22.58 15.47
CA ARG A 855 8.44 21.29 14.80
C ARG A 855 9.84 20.87 14.34
N GLU A 856 10.30 19.73 14.81
CA GLU A 856 11.58 19.14 14.45
C GLU A 856 11.33 17.90 13.59
N GLU A 857 11.70 17.95 12.31
CA GLU A 857 11.71 16.79 11.42
C GLU A 857 13.15 16.27 11.32
N VAL A 858 13.36 15.02 11.74
CA VAL A 858 14.69 14.43 11.85
C VAL A 858 14.72 12.99 11.35
N LEU A 859 15.92 12.48 11.07
CA LEU A 859 16.14 11.07 10.84
C LEU A 859 16.69 10.45 12.13
N LEU A 860 16.10 9.34 12.55
CA LEU A 860 16.43 8.62 13.76
C LEU A 860 17.15 7.32 13.40
N THR A 861 18.32 7.10 13.97
CA THR A 861 19.04 5.82 13.88
C THR A 861 19.05 5.18 15.26
N VAL A 862 18.60 3.93 15.37
CA VAL A 862 18.50 3.21 16.65
C VAL A 862 19.41 1.99 16.63
N ASN A 863 20.29 1.94 17.63
CA ASN A 863 21.32 0.92 17.81
C ASN A 863 21.18 0.25 19.18
N LYS A 864 21.50 -1.04 19.26
CA LYS A 864 21.52 -1.77 20.53
C LYS A 864 22.69 -1.37 21.43
N ARG A 865 22.44 -1.30 22.74
CA ARG A 865 23.46 -1.14 23.78
C ARG A 865 23.82 -2.52 24.34
N MET A 866 25.10 -2.87 24.36
CA MET A 866 25.57 -4.16 24.88
C MET A 866 26.46 -3.98 26.12
N ALA A 867 26.34 -4.88 27.09
CA ALA A 867 27.27 -5.02 28.20
C ALA A 867 28.55 -5.76 27.76
N ALA A 868 29.58 -5.76 28.61
CA ALA A 868 30.88 -6.37 28.34
C ALA A 868 30.81 -7.90 28.11
N ASP A 869 29.74 -8.55 28.56
CA ASP A 869 29.43 -9.97 28.37
C ASP A 869 28.62 -10.25 27.08
N GLY A 870 28.27 -9.20 26.32
CA GLY A 870 27.48 -9.29 25.09
C GLY A 870 25.96 -9.23 25.29
N ALA A 871 25.45 -9.07 26.52
CA ALA A 871 24.02 -8.94 26.78
C ALA A 871 23.50 -7.55 26.36
N ILE A 872 22.33 -7.49 25.71
CA ILE A 872 21.70 -6.21 25.33
C ILE A 872 21.13 -5.57 26.61
N THR A 873 21.62 -4.38 26.96
CA THR A 873 21.24 -3.63 28.17
C THR A 873 20.35 -2.41 27.89
N GLY A 874 20.01 -2.16 26.63
CA GLY A 874 19.16 -1.04 26.20
C GLY A 874 19.40 -0.64 24.74
N VAL A 875 19.05 0.61 24.40
CA VAL A 875 19.24 1.17 23.05
C VAL A 875 19.82 2.58 23.07
N PHE A 876 20.55 2.93 22.02
CA PHE A 876 21.02 4.27 21.69
C PHE A 876 20.35 4.78 20.44
N CYS A 877 19.86 6.00 20.53
CA CYS A 877 19.19 6.72 19.47
C CYS A 877 20.04 7.92 19.05
N PHE A 878 20.30 8.03 17.75
CA PHE A 878 21.00 9.13 17.12
C PHE A 878 20.00 9.91 16.27
N ILE A 879 19.98 11.22 16.44
CA ILE A 879 19.17 12.12 15.63
C ILE A 879 20.07 12.82 14.61
N HIS A 880 19.73 12.66 13.34
CA HIS A 880 20.30 13.41 12.23
C HIS A 880 19.31 14.49 11.83
N GLN A 881 19.68 15.75 12.02
CA GLN A 881 18.91 16.87 11.44
C GLN A 881 19.15 16.86 9.93
N ALA A 882 18.10 16.62 9.14
CA ALA A 882 18.21 16.70 7.69
C ALA A 882 18.53 18.15 7.30
N SER A 883 19.61 18.37 6.55
CA SER A 883 19.86 19.68 5.96
C SER A 883 18.78 19.97 4.92
N ARG A 884 18.43 21.25 4.71
CA ARG A 884 17.41 21.66 3.73
C ARG A 884 17.69 21.11 2.33
N GLU A 885 18.95 20.93 1.96
CA GLU A 885 19.33 20.41 0.65
C GLU A 885 18.92 18.93 0.42
N LEU A 886 18.91 18.11 1.48
CA LEU A 886 18.51 16.70 1.38
C LEU A 886 17.00 16.54 1.21
N GLN A 887 16.21 17.42 1.85
CA GLN A 887 14.75 17.45 1.68
C GLN A 887 14.36 17.83 0.25
N ASP A 888 15.04 18.84 -0.32
CA ASP A 888 14.80 19.26 -1.71
C ASP A 888 15.19 18.16 -2.71
N ALA A 889 16.30 17.44 -2.47
CA ALA A 889 16.74 16.33 -3.32
C ALA A 889 15.75 15.15 -3.31
N LEU A 890 15.25 14.76 -2.13
CA LEU A 890 14.23 13.71 -1.99
C LEU A 890 12.91 14.08 -2.67
N ALA A 891 12.50 15.36 -2.59
CA ALA A 891 11.30 15.85 -3.26
C ALA A 891 11.44 15.79 -4.79
N VAL A 892 12.62 16.14 -5.33
CA VAL A 892 12.92 16.05 -6.76
C VAL A 892 12.96 14.59 -7.24
N GLN A 893 13.57 13.68 -6.47
CA GLN A 893 13.59 12.25 -6.78
C GLN A 893 12.18 11.66 -6.83
N GLN A 894 11.35 11.94 -5.81
CA GLN A 894 9.96 11.47 -5.78
C GLN A 894 9.12 12.05 -6.92
N ALA A 895 9.38 13.29 -7.33
CA ALA A 895 8.72 13.88 -8.49
C ALA A 895 9.14 13.20 -9.81
N ALA A 896 10.43 12.90 -9.97
CA ALA A 896 10.95 12.20 -11.15
C ALA A 896 10.41 10.76 -11.26
N GLU A 897 10.34 10.05 -10.14
CA GLU A 897 9.79 8.69 -10.07
C GLU A 897 8.29 8.67 -10.45
N LYS A 898 7.51 9.64 -9.96
CA LYS A 898 6.10 9.79 -10.36
C LYS A 898 5.93 10.03 -11.87
N VAL A 899 6.81 10.82 -12.48
CA VAL A 899 6.78 11.08 -13.94
C VAL A 899 7.15 9.81 -14.72
N ALA A 900 8.15 9.06 -14.28
CA ALA A 900 8.53 7.79 -14.90
C ALA A 900 7.40 6.75 -14.81
N GLU A 901 6.77 6.62 -13.64
CA GLU A 901 5.65 5.71 -13.41
C GLU A 901 4.42 6.08 -14.27
N ALA A 902 4.15 7.37 -14.45
CA ALA A 902 3.08 7.85 -15.34
C ALA A 902 3.35 7.47 -16.81
N LYS A 903 4.58 7.67 -17.30
CA LYS A 903 4.97 7.27 -18.67
C LYS A 903 4.89 5.75 -18.89
N ALA A 904 5.28 4.95 -17.91
CA ALA A 904 5.15 3.49 -17.98
C ALA A 904 3.68 3.05 -18.08
N LYS A 905 2.78 3.70 -17.32
CA LYS A 905 1.33 3.47 -17.37
C LYS A 905 0.73 3.85 -18.74
N GLU A 906 1.17 4.95 -19.35
CA GLU A 906 0.75 5.35 -20.71
C GLU A 906 1.17 4.34 -21.77
N LEU A 907 2.42 3.86 -21.72
CA LEU A 907 2.91 2.83 -22.65
C LEU A 907 2.15 1.51 -22.52
N ALA A 908 1.86 1.07 -21.29
CA ALA A 908 1.07 -0.13 -21.05
C ALA A 908 -0.35 -0.02 -21.63
N TYR A 909 -0.97 1.15 -21.52
CA TYR A 909 -2.28 1.44 -22.12
C TYR A 909 -2.24 1.35 -23.65
N ILE A 910 -1.28 2.03 -24.29
CA ILE A 910 -1.14 2.02 -25.76
C ILE A 910 -0.94 0.59 -26.29
N ARG A 911 -0.13 -0.23 -25.60
CA ARG A 911 0.08 -1.64 -25.98
C ARG A 911 -1.22 -2.43 -25.98
N GLN A 912 -2.06 -2.29 -24.94
CA GLN A 912 -3.33 -3.00 -24.85
C GLN A 912 -4.30 -2.57 -25.96
N GLU A 913 -4.37 -1.27 -26.26
CA GLU A 913 -5.24 -0.72 -27.31
C GLU A 913 -4.80 -1.12 -28.73
N ILE A 914 -3.52 -1.48 -28.94
CA ILE A 914 -3.04 -2.07 -30.21
C ILE A 914 -3.28 -3.59 -30.25
N LYS A 915 -3.17 -4.28 -29.10
CA LYS A 915 -3.34 -5.73 -29.00
C LYS A 915 -4.76 -6.18 -29.34
N ASN A 916 -5.78 -5.46 -28.85
CA ASN A 916 -7.19 -5.80 -29.09
C ASN A 916 -7.59 -5.82 -30.58
N PRO A 917 -7.34 -4.76 -31.40
CA PRO A 917 -7.65 -4.81 -32.83
C PRO A 917 -6.76 -5.81 -33.58
N LEU A 918 -5.53 -6.05 -33.14
CA LEU A 918 -4.67 -7.08 -33.71
C LEU A 918 -5.28 -8.48 -33.52
N ASP A 919 -5.81 -8.81 -32.34
CA ASP A 919 -6.49 -10.08 -32.08
C ASP A 919 -7.72 -10.26 -32.99
N GLY A 920 -8.44 -9.18 -33.29
CA GLY A 920 -9.54 -9.18 -34.26
C GLY A 920 -9.11 -9.42 -35.70
N ILE A 921 -7.99 -8.82 -36.13
CA ILE A 921 -7.39 -9.08 -37.45
C ILE A 921 -6.94 -10.54 -37.55
N MET A 922 -6.27 -11.05 -36.51
CA MET A 922 -5.80 -12.44 -36.43
C MET A 922 -6.96 -13.44 -36.52
N PHE A 923 -8.07 -13.18 -35.82
CA PHE A 923 -9.28 -13.99 -35.90
C PHE A 923 -9.84 -14.04 -37.34
N THR A 924 -9.94 -12.87 -37.97
CA THR A 924 -10.49 -12.76 -39.33
C THR A 924 -9.60 -13.46 -40.37
N ARG A 925 -8.28 -13.29 -40.28
CA ARG A 925 -7.33 -14.02 -41.14
C ARG A 925 -7.44 -15.53 -40.94
N SER A 926 -7.45 -16.00 -39.69
CA SER A 926 -7.54 -17.43 -39.38
C SER A 926 -8.79 -18.06 -40.00
N PHE A 927 -9.91 -17.33 -40.08
CA PHE A 927 -11.10 -17.79 -40.76
C PHE A 927 -10.91 -17.90 -42.29
N ILE A 928 -10.23 -16.92 -42.90
CA ILE A 928 -9.93 -16.90 -44.34
C ILE A 928 -8.99 -18.05 -44.73
N GLU A 929 -8.03 -18.41 -43.88
CA GLU A 929 -7.10 -19.53 -44.10
C GLU A 929 -7.80 -20.88 -44.31
N HIS A 930 -9.00 -21.05 -43.74
CA HIS A 930 -9.80 -22.26 -43.87
C HIS A 930 -10.80 -22.22 -45.04
N THR A 931 -10.69 -21.21 -45.91
CA THR A 931 -11.52 -21.09 -47.14
C THR A 931 -10.76 -21.58 -48.38
N ASP A 932 -11.48 -21.82 -49.48
CA ASP A 932 -10.88 -22.23 -50.75
C ASP A 932 -10.17 -21.04 -51.42
N LEU A 933 -8.89 -20.86 -51.10
CA LEU A 933 -8.03 -19.80 -51.63
C LEU A 933 -7.29 -20.25 -52.89
N ASN A 934 -7.12 -19.35 -53.86
CA ASN A 934 -6.18 -19.56 -54.96
C ASN A 934 -4.73 -19.30 -54.51
N ASP A 935 -3.74 -19.68 -55.33
CA ASP A 935 -2.32 -19.59 -54.95
C ASP A 935 -1.87 -18.16 -54.60
N ASP A 936 -2.35 -17.15 -55.34
CA ASP A 936 -2.03 -15.73 -55.09
C ASP A 936 -2.65 -15.25 -53.77
N GLN A 937 -3.90 -15.64 -53.48
CA GLN A 937 -4.58 -15.32 -52.23
C GLN A 937 -3.94 -16.00 -51.04
N LYS A 938 -3.52 -17.26 -51.21
CA LYS A 938 -2.81 -18.02 -50.17
C LYS A 938 -1.50 -17.33 -49.79
N GLN A 939 -0.73 -16.88 -50.78
CA GLN A 939 0.50 -16.13 -50.53
C GLN A 939 0.24 -14.81 -49.78
N LEU A 940 -0.83 -14.08 -50.11
CA LEU A 940 -1.20 -12.84 -49.40
C LEU A 940 -1.57 -13.11 -47.93
N VAL A 941 -2.31 -14.18 -47.67
CA VAL A 941 -2.73 -14.59 -46.33
C VAL A 941 -1.53 -15.05 -45.49
N GLU A 942 -0.63 -15.85 -46.05
CA GLU A 942 0.64 -16.24 -45.41
C GLU A 942 1.53 -15.02 -45.10
N THR A 943 1.57 -14.05 -46.01
CA THR A 943 2.31 -12.79 -45.79
C THR A 943 1.69 -11.98 -44.63
N SER A 944 0.36 -11.87 -44.57
CA SER A 944 -0.36 -11.23 -43.45
C SER A 944 -0.06 -11.91 -42.12
N ALA A 945 -0.08 -13.25 -42.08
CA ALA A 945 0.22 -14.05 -40.90
C ALA A 945 1.60 -13.73 -40.32
N THR A 946 2.60 -13.58 -41.19
CA THR A 946 3.98 -13.33 -40.77
C THR A 946 4.17 -11.89 -40.25
N CYS A 947 3.46 -10.91 -40.81
CA CYS A 947 3.41 -9.54 -40.30
C CYS A 947 2.70 -9.44 -38.93
N GLU A 948 1.59 -10.17 -38.75
CA GLU A 948 0.89 -10.25 -37.46
C GLU A 948 1.76 -10.87 -36.37
N LYS A 949 2.47 -11.97 -36.68
CA LYS A 949 3.42 -12.61 -35.74
C LYS A 949 4.52 -11.63 -35.31
N GLN A 950 5.08 -10.85 -36.24
CA GLN A 950 6.07 -9.82 -35.93
C GLN A 950 5.49 -8.75 -34.99
N LEU A 951 4.30 -8.21 -35.28
CA LEU A 951 3.70 -7.15 -34.47
C LEU A 951 3.38 -7.63 -33.04
N ARG A 952 2.83 -8.84 -32.89
CA ARG A 952 2.57 -9.42 -31.57
C ARG A 952 3.86 -9.56 -30.76
N LYS A 953 4.94 -10.04 -31.38
CA LYS A 953 6.24 -10.19 -30.74
C LYS A 953 6.80 -8.85 -30.22
N ILE A 954 6.64 -7.78 -31.00
CA ILE A 954 7.04 -6.42 -30.58
C ILE A 954 6.19 -5.92 -29.40
N LEU A 955 4.89 -6.25 -29.35
CA LEU A 955 3.99 -5.84 -28.27
C LEU A 955 4.24 -6.63 -26.96
N ASP A 956 4.63 -7.90 -27.06
CA ASP A 956 4.89 -8.77 -25.91
C ASP A 956 6.29 -8.51 -25.27
N ASP A 957 7.17 -7.76 -25.94
CA ASP A 957 8.46 -7.30 -25.39
C ASP A 957 8.24 -6.29 -24.25
N MET A 958 8.02 -6.81 -23.05
CA MET A 958 7.65 -6.01 -21.88
C MET A 958 8.75 -5.06 -21.41
N ASP A 959 10.01 -5.48 -21.53
CA ASP A 959 11.17 -4.79 -20.97
C ASP A 959 12.16 -4.41 -22.06
N LEU A 960 12.20 -3.12 -22.42
CA LEU A 960 13.16 -2.59 -23.39
C LEU A 960 14.61 -2.75 -22.89
N ASN A 961 14.82 -2.74 -21.57
CA ASN A 961 16.15 -2.90 -20.97
C ASN A 961 16.70 -4.31 -21.23
N SER A 962 15.85 -5.34 -21.24
CA SER A 962 16.26 -6.72 -21.58
C SER A 962 16.84 -6.84 -23.00
N ILE A 963 16.33 -6.08 -23.96
CA ILE A 963 16.86 -6.03 -25.33
C ILE A 963 18.12 -5.16 -25.38
N GLU A 964 18.19 -4.13 -24.53
CA GLU A 964 19.34 -3.26 -24.45
C GLU A 964 20.58 -3.89 -23.81
N GLU A 965 20.38 -4.70 -22.78
CA GLU A 965 21.39 -5.47 -22.05
C GLU A 965 21.73 -6.81 -22.72
N GLY A 966 20.89 -7.27 -23.67
CA GLY A 966 21.14 -8.46 -24.47
C GLY A 966 20.67 -9.78 -23.84
N TYR A 967 19.74 -9.72 -22.89
CA TYR A 967 19.16 -10.89 -22.22
C TYR A 967 17.87 -11.39 -22.88
N LEU A 968 17.49 -10.84 -24.04
CA LEU A 968 16.29 -11.25 -24.77
C LEU A 968 16.40 -12.71 -25.29
N GLU A 969 15.44 -13.56 -24.91
CA GLU A 969 15.35 -14.93 -25.41
C GLU A 969 14.87 -14.96 -26.88
N LEU A 970 15.66 -15.58 -27.77
CA LEU A 970 15.32 -15.75 -29.18
C LEU A 970 14.46 -17.00 -29.41
N GLU A 971 13.40 -16.87 -30.21
CA GLU A 971 12.54 -18.00 -30.58
C GLU A 971 13.15 -18.75 -31.76
N CYS A 972 13.50 -20.02 -31.59
CA CYS A 972 14.06 -20.84 -32.66
C CYS A 972 12.97 -21.70 -33.31
N ALA A 973 12.49 -21.32 -34.49
CA ALA A 973 11.47 -22.04 -35.25
C ALA A 973 11.93 -22.34 -36.70
N GLU A 974 11.33 -23.34 -37.34
CA GLU A 974 11.56 -23.63 -38.76
C GLU A 974 10.84 -22.60 -39.63
N PHE A 975 11.53 -22.02 -40.62
CA PHE A 975 10.95 -21.07 -41.57
C PHE A 975 11.67 -21.09 -42.93
N THR A 976 11.03 -20.50 -43.95
CA THR A 976 11.65 -20.28 -45.26
C THR A 976 12.03 -18.81 -45.45
N MET A 977 13.20 -18.54 -46.01
CA MET A 977 13.64 -17.15 -46.24
C MET A 977 12.77 -16.41 -47.27
N ALA A 978 12.18 -17.15 -48.21
CA ALA A 978 11.22 -16.58 -49.16
C ALA A 978 10.01 -15.95 -48.44
N SER A 979 9.49 -16.59 -47.39
CA SER A 979 8.37 -16.05 -46.60
C SER A 979 8.75 -14.74 -45.89
N VAL A 980 9.92 -14.71 -45.27
CA VAL A 980 10.43 -13.52 -44.56
C VAL A 980 10.63 -12.35 -45.52
N LEU A 981 11.28 -12.58 -46.67
CA LEU A 981 11.54 -11.52 -47.64
C LEU A 981 10.26 -11.01 -48.31
N ASN A 982 9.28 -11.88 -48.59
CA ASN A 982 7.96 -11.47 -49.08
C ASN A 982 7.27 -10.53 -48.08
N ALA A 983 7.30 -10.87 -46.78
CA ALA A 983 6.75 -10.02 -45.72
C ALA A 983 7.46 -8.67 -45.64
N VAL A 984 8.80 -8.65 -45.64
CA VAL A 984 9.61 -7.42 -45.63
C VAL A 984 9.28 -6.51 -46.82
N VAL A 985 9.25 -7.07 -48.03
CA VAL A 985 8.91 -6.32 -49.25
C VAL A 985 7.50 -5.74 -49.12
N SER A 986 6.52 -6.55 -48.68
CA SER A 986 5.12 -6.11 -48.54
C SER A 986 4.97 -4.87 -47.63
N GLN A 987 5.76 -4.79 -46.55
CA GLN A 987 5.76 -3.67 -45.62
C GLN A 987 6.31 -2.38 -46.24
N GLY A 988 7.23 -2.49 -47.20
CA GLY A 988 7.80 -1.35 -47.94
C GLY A 988 7.01 -0.92 -49.19
N MET A 989 6.11 -1.76 -49.72
CA MET A 989 5.44 -1.54 -51.00
C MET A 989 4.56 -0.28 -51.02
N ILE A 990 3.76 -0.04 -49.98
CA ILE A 990 2.84 1.11 -49.94
C ILE A 990 3.63 2.42 -49.88
N THR A 991 4.64 2.50 -49.02
CA THR A 991 5.46 3.71 -48.82
C THR A 991 6.32 4.02 -50.04
N SER A 992 6.93 2.99 -50.65
CA SER A 992 7.70 3.14 -51.89
C SER A 992 6.82 3.58 -53.06
N SER A 993 5.63 2.99 -53.22
CA SER A 993 4.67 3.36 -54.26
C SER A 993 4.18 4.81 -54.11
N LYS A 994 3.81 5.23 -52.89
CA LYS A 994 3.41 6.63 -52.60
C LYS A 994 4.50 7.64 -52.97
N LYS A 995 5.78 7.26 -52.85
CA LYS A 995 6.94 8.12 -53.15
C LYS A 995 7.45 7.97 -54.59
N GLY A 996 6.83 7.11 -55.39
CA GLY A 996 7.22 6.84 -56.78
C GLY A 996 8.56 6.12 -56.92
N LEU A 997 8.96 5.31 -55.94
CA LEU A 997 10.23 4.56 -55.97
C LEU A 997 10.05 3.20 -56.65
N GLN A 998 11.09 2.71 -57.31
CA GLN A 998 11.17 1.33 -57.77
C GLN A 998 11.78 0.44 -56.68
N LEU A 999 11.05 -0.58 -56.22
CA LEU A 999 11.51 -1.55 -55.24
C LEU A 999 11.86 -2.86 -55.94
N PHE A 1000 13.12 -3.29 -55.81
CA PHE A 1000 13.64 -4.54 -56.37
C PHE A 1000 13.97 -5.54 -55.25
N CYS A 1001 13.72 -6.82 -55.49
CA CYS A 1001 14.11 -7.90 -54.60
C CYS A 1001 14.83 -9.00 -55.41
N ASP A 1002 16.14 -9.15 -55.18
CA ASP A 1002 16.99 -10.15 -55.84
C ASP A 1002 17.23 -11.31 -54.88
N THR A 1003 16.63 -12.47 -55.17
CA THR A 1003 16.70 -13.67 -54.33
C THR A 1003 17.01 -14.92 -55.17
N PRO A 1004 17.93 -15.80 -54.70
CA PRO A 1004 18.21 -17.07 -55.33
C PRO A 1004 16.98 -17.99 -55.36
N PRO A 1005 16.76 -18.75 -56.45
CA PRO A 1005 15.64 -19.68 -56.54
C PRO A 1005 15.68 -20.77 -55.45
N GLU A 1006 16.86 -21.08 -54.91
CA GLU A 1006 17.07 -22.05 -53.83
C GLU A 1006 16.33 -21.66 -52.53
N PHE A 1007 16.06 -20.37 -52.28
CA PHE A 1007 15.39 -19.91 -51.05
C PHE A 1007 13.92 -20.31 -50.94
N LYS A 1008 13.29 -20.76 -52.04
CA LYS A 1008 11.92 -21.30 -52.01
C LYS A 1008 11.86 -22.71 -51.43
N SER A 1009 12.95 -23.47 -51.52
CA SER A 1009 13.05 -24.87 -51.07
C SER A 1009 13.94 -25.05 -49.84
N MET A 1010 14.51 -23.97 -49.30
CA MET A 1010 15.47 -24.00 -48.20
C MET A 1010 14.80 -23.65 -46.88
N SER A 1011 14.55 -24.65 -46.04
CA SER A 1011 14.09 -24.49 -44.65
C SER A 1011 15.27 -24.24 -43.71
N MET A 1012 15.13 -23.24 -42.84
CA MET A 1012 16.13 -22.83 -41.86
C MET A 1012 15.52 -22.72 -40.47
N PHE A 1013 16.36 -22.83 -39.43
CA PHE A 1013 15.96 -22.61 -38.03
C PHE A 1013 16.44 -21.25 -37.53
N GLY A 1014 15.58 -20.54 -36.81
CA GLY A 1014 15.93 -19.28 -36.17
C GLY A 1014 14.70 -18.40 -35.89
N ASP A 1015 14.95 -17.16 -35.47
CA ASP A 1015 13.91 -16.22 -35.13
C ASP A 1015 13.47 -15.41 -36.36
N SER A 1016 12.55 -15.99 -37.14
CA SER A 1016 12.07 -15.39 -38.38
C SER A 1016 11.45 -13.99 -38.18
N ALA A 1017 10.80 -13.76 -37.04
CA ALA A 1017 10.15 -12.49 -36.73
C ALA A 1017 11.17 -11.37 -36.45
N ARG A 1018 12.29 -11.68 -35.78
CA ARG A 1018 13.38 -10.72 -35.55
C ARG A 1018 14.17 -10.42 -36.81
N VAL A 1019 14.43 -11.43 -37.65
CA VAL A 1019 15.06 -11.22 -38.95
C VAL A 1019 14.16 -10.33 -39.83
N GLN A 1020 12.85 -10.60 -39.86
CA GLN A 1020 11.87 -9.78 -40.56
C GLN A 1020 11.86 -8.33 -40.05
N GLN A 1021 11.85 -8.14 -38.72
CA GLN A 1021 11.86 -6.82 -38.08
C GLN A 1021 13.07 -5.99 -38.51
N VAL A 1022 14.27 -6.57 -38.39
CA VAL A 1022 15.53 -5.90 -38.78
C VAL A 1022 15.51 -5.48 -40.24
N LEU A 1023 15.15 -6.40 -41.14
CA LEU A 1023 15.17 -6.13 -42.58
C LEU A 1023 14.08 -5.13 -43.00
N ALA A 1024 12.90 -5.19 -42.37
CA ALA A 1024 11.82 -4.22 -42.61
C ALA A 1024 12.22 -2.81 -42.16
N ASP A 1025 12.83 -2.66 -40.99
CA ASP A 1025 13.26 -1.36 -40.47
C ASP A 1025 14.38 -0.76 -41.35
N PHE A 1026 15.34 -1.56 -41.82
CA PHE A 1026 16.35 -1.10 -42.78
C PHE A 1026 15.75 -0.72 -44.13
N LEU A 1027 14.75 -1.47 -44.61
CA LEU A 1027 14.03 -1.13 -45.84
C LEU A 1027 13.29 0.21 -45.70
N GLN A 1028 12.57 0.43 -44.58
CA GLN A 1028 11.83 1.68 -44.38
C GLN A 1028 12.76 2.88 -44.28
N ASN A 1029 13.89 2.74 -43.57
CA ASN A 1029 14.93 3.77 -43.53
C ASN A 1029 15.48 4.04 -44.95
N ALA A 1030 15.80 3.00 -45.72
CA ALA A 1030 16.27 3.16 -47.10
C ALA A 1030 15.23 3.90 -47.98
N ILE A 1031 13.93 3.60 -47.84
CA ILE A 1031 12.83 4.29 -48.55
C ILE A 1031 12.73 5.75 -48.10
N GLN A 1032 12.80 6.03 -46.80
CA GLN A 1032 12.71 7.37 -46.22
C GLN A 1032 13.81 8.29 -46.76
N PHE A 1033 15.05 7.81 -46.85
CA PHE A 1033 16.21 8.59 -47.29
C PHE A 1033 16.51 8.51 -48.79
N THR A 1034 15.63 7.89 -49.58
CA THR A 1034 15.72 7.89 -51.06
C THR A 1034 14.82 8.97 -51.64
N PRO A 1035 15.32 9.87 -52.51
CA PRO A 1035 14.49 10.90 -53.15
C PRO A 1035 13.47 10.30 -54.12
N ALA A 1036 12.39 11.03 -54.42
CA ALA A 1036 11.34 10.57 -55.34
C ALA A 1036 11.91 10.17 -56.71
N ASN A 1037 11.31 9.16 -57.36
CA ASN A 1037 11.78 8.52 -58.60
C ASN A 1037 13.14 7.79 -58.51
N GLY A 1038 13.63 7.54 -57.29
CA GLY A 1038 14.79 6.67 -57.04
C GLY A 1038 14.44 5.18 -57.01
N TRP A 1039 15.43 4.36 -56.62
CA TRP A 1039 15.25 2.92 -56.44
C TRP A 1039 15.80 2.43 -55.11
N VAL A 1040 15.22 1.34 -54.61
CA VAL A 1040 15.66 0.59 -53.43
C VAL A 1040 15.71 -0.89 -53.82
N GLU A 1041 16.75 -1.60 -53.41
CA GLU A 1041 16.97 -3.00 -53.74
C GLU A 1041 17.31 -3.80 -52.48
N ILE A 1042 16.63 -4.92 -52.27
CA ILE A 1042 16.99 -5.92 -51.27
C ILE A 1042 17.58 -7.12 -51.98
N LYS A 1043 18.83 -7.44 -51.67
CA LYS A 1043 19.53 -8.60 -52.19
C LYS A 1043 19.89 -9.53 -51.05
N ALA A 1044 19.60 -10.82 -51.21
CA ALA A 1044 19.95 -11.84 -50.22
C ALA A 1044 20.72 -12.97 -50.89
N ALA A 1045 21.90 -13.32 -50.40
CA ALA A 1045 22.75 -14.34 -51.02
C ALA A 1045 23.40 -15.28 -49.99
N PRO A 1046 23.43 -16.61 -50.25
CA PRO A 1046 24.21 -17.54 -49.45
C PRO A 1046 25.70 -17.42 -49.80
N VAL A 1047 26.53 -17.14 -48.81
CA VAL A 1047 27.98 -16.91 -48.99
C VAL A 1047 28.79 -18.19 -48.78
N SER A 1048 28.43 -19.02 -47.79
CA SER A 1048 29.09 -20.30 -47.54
C SER A 1048 28.17 -21.26 -46.77
N LYS A 1049 28.41 -22.58 -46.91
CA LYS A 1049 27.76 -23.62 -46.10
C LYS A 1049 28.83 -24.29 -45.23
N LYS A 1050 28.62 -24.33 -43.92
CA LYS A 1050 29.53 -25.02 -42.97
C LYS A 1050 28.81 -26.22 -42.39
N THR A 1051 29.56 -27.28 -42.10
CA THR A 1051 29.05 -28.45 -41.38
C THR A 1051 29.86 -28.59 -40.10
N LEU A 1052 29.22 -28.36 -38.95
CA LEU A 1052 29.82 -28.55 -37.63
C LEU A 1052 28.97 -29.54 -36.84
N GLY A 1053 29.58 -30.61 -36.34
CA GLY A 1053 28.90 -31.55 -35.42
C GLY A 1053 27.65 -32.25 -35.95
N GLY A 1054 27.48 -32.36 -37.27
CA GLY A 1054 26.30 -32.97 -37.91
C GLY A 1054 25.18 -32.00 -38.27
N VAL A 1055 25.25 -30.73 -37.85
CA VAL A 1055 24.33 -29.66 -38.25
C VAL A 1055 24.94 -28.88 -39.41
N GLN A 1056 24.20 -28.73 -40.51
CA GLN A 1056 24.60 -27.85 -41.61
C GLN A 1056 24.12 -26.43 -41.30
N SER A 1057 25.00 -25.43 -41.35
CA SER A 1057 24.65 -24.01 -41.27
C SER A 1057 24.92 -23.31 -42.60
N VAL A 1058 24.12 -22.30 -42.91
CA VAL A 1058 24.33 -21.39 -44.05
C VAL A 1058 24.67 -20.00 -43.53
N HIS A 1059 25.71 -19.39 -44.10
CA HIS A 1059 25.99 -17.98 -43.92
C HIS A 1059 25.26 -17.17 -45.00
N LEU A 1060 24.40 -16.25 -44.58
CA LEU A 1060 23.58 -15.40 -45.44
C LEU A 1060 24.05 -13.95 -45.33
N GLU A 1061 24.22 -13.31 -46.48
CA GLU A 1061 24.48 -11.88 -46.58
C GLU A 1061 23.24 -11.19 -47.17
N PHE A 1062 22.72 -10.20 -46.46
CA PHE A 1062 21.65 -9.32 -46.94
C PHE A 1062 22.22 -7.93 -47.23
N ARG A 1063 21.83 -7.36 -48.37
CA ARG A 1063 22.15 -6.00 -48.77
C ARG A 1063 20.88 -5.23 -49.08
N VAL A 1064 20.62 -4.15 -48.33
CA VAL A 1064 19.54 -3.20 -48.62
C VAL A 1064 20.16 -1.94 -49.20
N SER A 1065 20.18 -1.85 -50.53
CA SER A 1065 20.83 -0.78 -51.29
C SER A 1065 19.82 0.27 -51.74
N HIS A 1066 20.24 1.52 -51.85
CA HIS A 1066 19.34 2.58 -52.33
C HIS A 1066 20.05 3.68 -53.10
N SER A 1067 19.30 4.40 -53.94
CA SER A 1067 19.83 5.46 -54.81
C SER A 1067 19.90 6.85 -54.16
N GLY A 1068 19.70 6.94 -52.84
CA GLY A 1068 19.69 8.20 -52.10
C GLY A 1068 21.08 8.71 -51.74
N SER A 1069 21.14 9.88 -51.08
CA SER A 1069 22.38 10.45 -50.55
C SER A 1069 22.96 9.68 -49.36
N GLY A 1070 22.28 8.63 -48.90
CA GLY A 1070 22.58 7.85 -47.71
C GLY A 1070 21.95 8.41 -46.44
N LEU A 1071 21.99 7.63 -45.35
CA LEU A 1071 21.61 8.06 -44.00
C LEU A 1071 22.39 9.32 -43.56
N PRO A 1072 21.76 10.26 -42.84
CA PRO A 1072 22.45 11.33 -42.12
C PRO A 1072 23.55 10.79 -41.20
N GLU A 1073 24.65 11.53 -41.05
CA GLU A 1073 25.77 11.11 -40.20
C GLU A 1073 25.35 10.89 -38.74
N ASP A 1074 24.44 11.71 -38.22
CA ASP A 1074 23.94 11.58 -36.85
C ASP A 1074 23.15 10.28 -36.64
N LEU A 1075 22.37 9.83 -37.64
CA LEU A 1075 21.66 8.55 -37.57
C LEU A 1075 22.60 7.35 -37.72
N GLN A 1076 23.62 7.48 -38.57
CA GLN A 1076 24.69 6.48 -38.65
C GLN A 1076 25.42 6.36 -37.30
N ARG A 1077 25.75 7.49 -36.67
CA ARG A 1077 26.32 7.49 -35.31
C ARG A 1077 25.37 6.80 -34.33
N GLN A 1078 24.10 7.23 -34.24
CA GLN A 1078 23.10 6.67 -33.33
C GLN A 1078 22.90 5.14 -33.49
N MET A 1079 23.05 4.59 -34.71
CA MET A 1079 23.02 3.14 -34.95
C MET A 1079 24.18 2.39 -34.28
N TYR A 1080 25.37 3.01 -34.23
CA TYR A 1080 26.54 2.43 -33.59
C TYR A 1080 26.70 2.82 -32.11
N ASP A 1081 26.06 3.93 -31.72
CA ASP A 1081 26.11 4.59 -30.44
C ASP A 1081 25.40 3.81 -29.33
N ARG A 1082 26.03 3.76 -28.15
CA ARG A 1082 25.46 3.14 -26.96
C ARG A 1082 24.56 4.10 -26.17
N ALA A 1083 24.39 5.37 -26.59
CA ALA A 1083 23.70 6.45 -25.86
C ALA A 1083 22.33 6.05 -25.31
N ASP A 1084 22.05 6.55 -24.11
CA ASP A 1084 20.79 6.41 -23.38
C ASP A 1084 19.57 6.71 -24.27
N ALA A 1085 18.53 5.88 -24.20
CA ALA A 1085 17.38 5.89 -25.12
C ALA A 1085 16.67 7.25 -25.19
N ALA A 1086 16.81 8.08 -24.14
CA ALA A 1086 16.25 9.42 -24.02
C ALA A 1086 16.88 10.47 -24.98
N THR A 1087 18.08 10.23 -25.49
CA THR A 1087 18.81 11.16 -26.37
C THR A 1087 18.73 10.79 -27.86
N LYS A 1088 18.29 9.57 -28.16
CA LYS A 1088 18.17 9.07 -29.52
C LYS A 1088 16.89 9.57 -30.18
N THR A 1089 16.99 9.89 -31.46
CA THR A 1089 15.80 10.07 -32.30
C THR A 1089 15.07 8.74 -32.43
N GLN A 1090 13.77 8.78 -32.74
CA GLN A 1090 12.96 7.57 -32.90
C GLN A 1090 13.58 6.61 -33.94
N GLU A 1091 14.06 7.15 -35.05
CA GLU A 1091 14.74 6.40 -36.11
C GLU A 1091 16.09 5.84 -35.65
N GLY A 1092 16.86 6.61 -34.89
CA GLY A 1092 18.14 6.17 -34.33
C GLY A 1092 18.01 5.06 -33.30
N LEU A 1093 16.98 5.11 -32.45
CA LEU A 1093 16.65 4.03 -31.51
C LEU A 1093 16.30 2.74 -32.26
N GLY A 1094 15.46 2.84 -33.31
CA GLY A 1094 15.11 1.69 -34.17
C GLY A 1094 16.33 1.04 -34.82
N LEU A 1095 17.25 1.83 -35.39
CA LEU A 1095 18.48 1.33 -36.01
C LEU A 1095 19.44 0.70 -34.97
N SER A 1096 19.57 1.31 -33.79
CA SER A 1096 20.36 0.77 -32.68
C SER A 1096 19.82 -0.59 -32.22
N MET A 1097 18.49 -0.69 -32.10
CA MET A 1097 17.80 -1.93 -31.72
C MET A 1097 17.99 -3.04 -32.76
N CYS A 1098 17.88 -2.71 -34.05
CA CYS A 1098 18.13 -3.66 -35.14
C CYS A 1098 19.54 -4.26 -35.07
N ARG A 1099 20.55 -3.44 -34.77
CA ARG A 1099 21.92 -3.91 -34.61
C ARG A 1099 22.08 -4.83 -33.39
N LYS A 1100 21.43 -4.52 -32.27
CA LYS A 1100 21.45 -5.38 -31.07
C LYS A 1100 20.79 -6.74 -31.35
N LEU A 1101 19.62 -6.74 -31.99
CA LEU A 1101 18.93 -7.98 -32.39
C LEU A 1101 19.79 -8.86 -33.31
N VAL A 1102 20.46 -8.29 -34.30
CA VAL A 1102 21.36 -9.06 -35.18
C VAL A 1102 22.55 -9.65 -34.41
N LYS A 1103 23.13 -8.90 -33.46
CA LYS A 1103 24.20 -9.41 -32.60
C LYS A 1103 23.74 -10.58 -31.73
N LEU A 1104 22.53 -10.51 -31.18
CA LEU A 1104 21.93 -11.63 -30.42
C LEU A 1104 21.75 -12.87 -31.29
N MET A 1105 21.42 -12.70 -32.57
CA MET A 1105 21.34 -13.78 -33.55
C MET A 1105 22.72 -14.26 -34.05
N GLY A 1106 23.83 -13.81 -33.44
CA GLY A 1106 25.19 -14.19 -33.82
C GLY A 1106 25.67 -13.57 -35.14
N GLY A 1107 25.04 -12.49 -35.60
CA GLY A 1107 25.36 -11.79 -36.83
C GLY A 1107 26.02 -10.42 -36.64
N GLU A 1108 26.34 -9.77 -37.75
CA GLU A 1108 26.86 -8.40 -37.78
C GLU A 1108 26.06 -7.51 -38.73
N VAL A 1109 26.00 -6.21 -38.40
CA VAL A 1109 25.40 -5.19 -39.26
C VAL A 1109 26.40 -4.08 -39.51
N ALA A 1110 26.52 -3.66 -40.77
CA ALA A 1110 27.25 -2.49 -41.18
C ALA A 1110 26.43 -1.62 -42.14
N TYR A 1111 26.60 -0.30 -42.06
CA TYR A 1111 26.13 0.62 -43.10
C TYR A 1111 27.34 1.08 -43.92
N VAL A 1112 27.36 0.71 -45.20
CA VAL A 1112 28.55 0.83 -46.05
C VAL A 1112 28.22 1.65 -47.28
N ARG A 1113 29.21 2.42 -47.76
CA ARG A 1113 29.14 3.10 -49.05
C ARG A 1113 30.23 2.54 -49.98
N GLU A 1114 29.83 1.70 -50.93
CA GLU A 1114 30.74 1.10 -51.91
C GLU A 1114 30.48 1.70 -53.30
N ALA A 1115 31.53 2.16 -54.00
CA ALA A 1115 31.42 2.79 -55.32
C ALA A 1115 30.35 3.92 -55.42
N GLY A 1116 30.16 4.67 -54.32
CA GLY A 1116 29.17 5.76 -54.24
C GLY A 1116 27.73 5.31 -53.93
N ARG A 1117 27.47 4.01 -53.77
CA ARG A 1117 26.14 3.47 -53.43
C ARG A 1117 26.06 3.13 -51.95
N PRO A 1118 25.12 3.73 -51.19
CA PRO A 1118 24.86 3.38 -49.81
C PRO A 1118 24.03 2.09 -49.69
N PHE A 1119 24.39 1.23 -48.73
CA PHE A 1119 23.58 0.06 -48.38
C PHE A 1119 23.78 -0.38 -46.92
N PHE A 1120 22.73 -1.00 -46.36
CA PHE A 1120 22.85 -1.80 -45.14
C PHE A 1120 23.35 -3.20 -45.51
N LYS A 1121 24.38 -3.68 -44.82
CA LYS A 1121 24.93 -5.03 -44.90
C LYS A 1121 24.59 -5.77 -43.61
N VAL A 1122 23.93 -6.92 -43.73
CA VAL A 1122 23.61 -7.81 -42.60
C VAL A 1122 24.17 -9.19 -42.88
N ASP A 1123 25.03 -9.68 -42.00
CA ASP A 1123 25.63 -11.01 -42.08
C ASP A 1123 25.03 -11.88 -40.97
N LEU A 1124 24.40 -13.01 -41.32
CA LEU A 1124 23.74 -13.92 -40.37
C LEU A 1124 24.12 -15.38 -40.66
N GLU A 1125 24.31 -16.18 -39.61
CA GLU A 1125 24.52 -17.62 -39.71
C GLU A 1125 23.29 -18.37 -39.18
N LEU A 1126 22.63 -19.16 -40.04
CA LEU A 1126 21.41 -19.89 -39.69
C LEU A 1126 21.56 -21.39 -39.95
N PRO A 1127 21.14 -22.27 -39.02
CA PRO A 1127 21.08 -23.71 -39.25
C PRO A 1127 20.07 -24.10 -40.35
N LEU A 1128 20.41 -25.10 -41.16
CA LEU A 1128 19.54 -25.72 -42.15
C LEU A 1128 18.75 -26.86 -41.53
N ALA A 1129 17.45 -26.94 -41.85
CA ALA A 1129 16.65 -28.11 -41.56
C ALA A 1129 17.06 -29.23 -42.54
N GLN A 1130 17.74 -30.27 -42.08
CA GLN A 1130 18.07 -31.42 -42.93
C GLN A 1130 16.78 -32.14 -43.33
N MET A 1131 16.52 -32.25 -44.64
CA MET A 1131 15.58 -33.27 -45.12
C MET A 1131 16.23 -34.64 -44.89
N THR A 1132 15.79 -35.36 -43.85
CA THR A 1132 15.98 -36.80 -43.81
C THR A 1132 15.16 -37.41 -44.95
N ASP A 1133 15.83 -37.72 -46.05
CA ASP A 1133 15.25 -38.54 -47.11
C ASP A 1133 14.73 -39.86 -46.52
N ALA A 1134 13.49 -40.19 -46.89
CA ALA A 1134 12.83 -41.44 -46.58
C ALA A 1134 13.62 -42.64 -47.16
N ALA A 1135 14.49 -43.22 -46.36
CA ALA A 1135 15.09 -44.53 -46.62
C ALA A 1135 15.42 -45.26 -45.32
N SER A 1136 14.40 -45.52 -44.47
CA SER A 1136 14.51 -46.50 -43.38
C SER A 1136 13.14 -46.80 -42.77
N THR A 1137 12.36 -47.65 -43.42
CA THR A 1137 11.45 -48.57 -42.72
C THR A 1137 11.50 -49.91 -43.45
N ARG A 1138 12.39 -50.76 -42.92
CA ARG A 1138 12.24 -52.21 -42.92
C ARG A 1138 11.48 -52.60 -41.66
#